data_AF-A0RVG5-F1
#
_entry.id   AF-A0RVG5-F1
#
_cell.length_a   1.000
_cell.length_b   1.000
_cell.length_c   1.000
_cell.angle_alpha   90.00
_cell.angle_beta   90.00
_cell.angle_gamma   90.00
#
_symmetry.space_group_name_H-M   'P 1'
#
loop_
_entity.id
_entity.type
_entity.pdbx_description
1 polymer ?
#
loop_
_entity_poly.entity_id
_entity_poly.type
_entity_poly.pdbx_seq_one_letter_code
_entity_poly.pdbx_strand_id
1 'polypeptide(L)'
;MRYELLLLAACIYIPLAEAGDAPCRPWVEGRAVYDVTIGGLPRNNPDNTVYPGDALRYVFNYGFEGQCYSTRVHPVVFSGAHSYGGGEQGGSNSGGGVLSGISEILIHQANGCHGGGPGGINSWDTSWGEAISCGSISLTVSAVEIHCVCGAGGCKCTSFVRTRTATITPESILAPIVELDLQQHTLTDPLGYMASNHDWTAYPWDPLTLEHIAKFEHRDDREGTITFRYDRTFAPLEEEGGYECDRICRQTLEEGIVKVPDGAYPVDITGTGFEEYPWESENGGGMYAYTAPDRKDAGLHHIEYDMSVLNLGRVINTNSNWTDRLFAEYSPVYAHYDYTVLSDGEKYAYDDRHGVLLYYAGSNGTGPGDEPGMHEARRSRLDSYDPITTMYSEGFASPGGAPPILITPGMAARYGSSAVQWDSIGWINGTNQTGWNSTGDHAMFEDEGYGLVRFSQNISGIILDPIHWDRWYYNTTIYNKLGSDGWAGYEHIRPVNYTYQYPHTPFAAWFNMTLYSGAGGLAADAAPRNITHDSSTITIHTDEDRISMMLDEYLYAKTLHDTGDENFSRGIVDEAYTMDNAASGDRSLSMWMNKTALEWHGGFDAHGAVLYEEPVIFGSTQEDITPSLRAVPLGAVVLDSPRYASLDSDAPMGINMSAGDASRTIYLLREFHLPHTEHVTAGEGALYTARAADTSTIRFWTDHTFGDIQHASLDGRYIDVETACDHACTITSHEGGAILVTNAWGGTASHVIEQAEPRVPPDAYGTISENIWAIAYVAAAGIAMYVIIKAAARAARDVSDAEPAEQGRG
;
A
#
# COMPACT_ATOMS: atom_id res chain seq x y z
N MET A 1 -69.56 -104.87 -13.43
CA MET A 1 -69.62 -105.56 -12.13
C MET A 1 -69.54 -104.50 -11.05
N ARG A 2 -70.61 -104.34 -10.25
CA ARG A 2 -70.58 -103.63 -8.97
C ARG A 2 -69.91 -104.55 -7.96
N TYR A 3 -69.07 -104.03 -7.06
CA TYR A 3 -69.08 -104.38 -5.63
C TYR A 3 -68.32 -103.32 -4.83
N GLU A 4 -69.03 -102.77 -3.86
CA GLU A 4 -68.58 -101.88 -2.80
C GLU A 4 -67.55 -102.60 -1.91
N LEU A 5 -66.57 -101.86 -1.38
CA LEU A 5 -65.77 -102.32 -0.24
C LEU A 5 -65.67 -101.22 0.83
N LEU A 6 -66.45 -101.48 1.88
CA LEU A 6 -66.38 -101.05 3.28
C LEU A 6 -65.08 -100.37 3.75
N LEU A 7 -65.24 -99.14 4.24
CA LEU A 7 -64.32 -98.44 5.13
C LEU A 7 -64.72 -98.72 6.59
N LEU A 8 -63.83 -99.40 7.31
CA LEU A 8 -63.91 -99.66 8.74
C LEU A 8 -63.70 -98.35 9.53
N ALA A 9 -64.71 -98.00 10.33
CA ALA A 9 -64.63 -96.95 11.33
C ALA A 9 -63.76 -97.40 12.51
N ALA A 10 -62.56 -96.83 12.63
CA ALA A 10 -61.84 -96.76 13.89
C ALA A 10 -62.26 -95.48 14.59
N CYS A 11 -63.13 -95.61 15.61
CA CYS A 11 -63.45 -94.54 16.54
C CYS A 11 -62.18 -94.15 17.31
N ILE A 12 -61.54 -93.06 16.90
CA ILE A 12 -60.59 -92.35 17.75
C ILE A 12 -61.42 -91.63 18.81
N TYR A 13 -61.39 -92.18 20.01
CA TYR A 13 -61.99 -91.60 21.20
C TYR A 13 -61.13 -90.39 21.60
N ILE A 14 -61.56 -89.18 21.22
CA ILE A 14 -60.96 -87.94 21.72
C ILE A 14 -61.68 -87.62 23.04
N PRO A 15 -61.01 -87.62 24.19
CA PRO A 15 -61.64 -87.22 25.44
C PRO A 15 -62.05 -85.74 25.34
N LEU A 16 -63.35 -85.47 25.44
CA LEU A 16 -63.84 -84.12 25.70
C LEU A 16 -63.39 -83.71 27.10
N ALA A 17 -62.36 -82.86 27.16
CA ALA A 17 -61.99 -82.18 28.38
C ALA A 17 -63.00 -81.05 28.64
N GLU A 18 -63.88 -81.24 29.62
CA GLU A 18 -64.57 -80.13 30.27
C GLU A 18 -63.58 -79.40 31.20
N ALA A 19 -62.88 -78.37 30.70
CA ALA A 19 -62.33 -77.27 31.49
C ALA A 19 -61.55 -76.28 30.59
N GLY A 20 -62.15 -75.11 30.33
CA GLY A 20 -61.40 -73.88 30.03
C GLY A 20 -60.54 -73.85 28.76
N ASP A 21 -60.93 -74.56 27.70
CA ASP A 21 -60.18 -74.50 26.43
C ASP A 21 -60.14 -73.06 25.89
N ALA A 22 -58.92 -72.53 25.80
CA ALA A 22 -58.70 -71.20 25.25
C ALA A 22 -59.19 -71.18 23.78
N PRO A 23 -60.05 -70.21 23.40
CA PRO A 23 -60.57 -70.12 22.04
C PRO A 23 -59.42 -69.95 21.04
N CYS A 24 -59.54 -70.54 19.85
CA CYS A 24 -58.51 -70.43 18.81
C CYS A 24 -58.32 -68.96 18.42
N ARG A 25 -57.10 -68.45 18.63
CA ARG A 25 -56.70 -67.06 18.39
C ARG A 25 -55.46 -67.05 17.51
N PRO A 26 -55.62 -66.93 16.18
CA PRO A 26 -54.50 -66.52 15.34
C PRO A 26 -54.11 -65.09 15.74
N TRP A 27 -52.82 -64.80 15.73
CA TRP A 27 -52.28 -63.45 15.87
C TRP A 27 -51.15 -63.25 14.86
N VAL A 28 -51.01 -62.00 14.42
CA VAL A 28 -49.92 -61.56 13.56
C VAL A 28 -49.59 -60.13 13.94
N GLU A 29 -48.31 -59.85 14.06
CA GLU A 29 -47.75 -58.55 14.36
C GLU A 29 -46.68 -58.26 13.30
N GLY A 30 -46.75 -57.07 12.71
CA GLY A 30 -45.80 -56.62 11.70
C GLY A 30 -45.01 -55.44 12.21
N ARG A 31 -43.71 -55.40 11.92
CA ARG A 31 -42.85 -54.22 12.12
C ARG A 31 -41.95 -53.99 10.91
N ALA A 32 -41.75 -52.72 10.56
CA ALA A 32 -40.68 -52.33 9.66
C ALA A 32 -39.34 -52.35 10.42
N VAL A 33 -38.28 -52.75 9.73
CA VAL A 33 -36.90 -52.72 10.23
C VAL A 33 -36.12 -51.76 9.35
N TYR A 34 -35.67 -50.67 9.96
CA TYR A 34 -34.96 -49.58 9.32
C TYR A 34 -33.43 -49.75 9.36
N ASP A 35 -32.91 -50.75 10.08
CA ASP A 35 -31.49 -51.10 10.05
C ASP A 35 -31.14 -51.90 8.78
N VAL A 36 -31.35 -51.32 7.60
CA VAL A 36 -30.94 -51.91 6.32
C VAL A 36 -29.63 -51.27 5.90
N THR A 37 -28.61 -52.09 5.62
CA THR A 37 -27.30 -51.61 5.17
C THR A 37 -26.93 -52.12 3.79
N ILE A 38 -26.20 -51.34 3.00
CA ILE A 38 -25.54 -51.78 1.75
C ILE A 38 -24.04 -51.54 1.86
N GLY A 39 -23.24 -52.59 1.70
CA GLY A 39 -21.78 -52.48 1.90
C GLY A 39 -21.36 -52.04 3.31
N GLY A 40 -22.23 -52.20 4.32
CA GLY A 40 -22.02 -51.72 5.68
C GLY A 40 -22.50 -50.30 5.95
N LEU A 41 -22.96 -49.55 4.94
CA LEU A 41 -23.50 -48.20 5.07
C LEU A 41 -25.02 -48.22 5.26
N PRO A 42 -25.59 -47.34 6.12
CA PRO A 42 -27.03 -47.28 6.35
C PRO A 42 -27.80 -46.85 5.09
N ARG A 43 -28.92 -47.53 4.81
CA ARG A 43 -29.87 -47.21 3.73
C ARG A 43 -31.13 -46.50 4.23
N ASN A 44 -31.21 -46.20 5.51
CA ASN A 44 -32.36 -45.52 6.10
C ASN A 44 -31.82 -44.39 6.96
N ASN A 45 -32.65 -43.38 7.16
CA ASN A 45 -32.26 -42.23 7.96
C ASN A 45 -32.28 -42.60 9.46
N PRO A 46 -31.47 -41.96 10.32
CA PRO A 46 -31.40 -42.27 11.75
C PRO A 46 -32.73 -42.12 12.50
N ASP A 47 -33.62 -41.27 11.99
CA ASP A 47 -34.96 -41.04 12.52
C ASP A 47 -36.01 -42.06 12.03
N ASN A 48 -35.57 -43.11 11.32
CA ASN A 48 -36.40 -44.13 10.67
C ASN A 48 -37.23 -43.63 9.47
N THR A 49 -36.93 -42.46 8.93
CA THR A 49 -37.48 -42.03 7.65
C THR A 49 -36.70 -42.64 6.48
N VAL A 50 -37.26 -42.58 5.27
CA VAL A 50 -36.61 -43.09 4.05
C VAL A 50 -36.76 -42.14 2.87
N TYR A 51 -35.79 -42.18 1.95
CA TYR A 51 -35.86 -41.51 0.66
C TYR A 51 -36.33 -42.46 -0.45
N PRO A 52 -36.86 -41.93 -1.57
CA PRO A 52 -37.11 -42.73 -2.76
C PRO A 52 -35.87 -43.54 -3.15
N GLY A 53 -36.07 -44.83 -3.44
CA GLY A 53 -34.98 -45.76 -3.76
C GLY A 53 -34.37 -46.51 -2.58
N ASP A 54 -34.70 -46.16 -1.34
CA ASP A 54 -34.28 -46.95 -0.16
C ASP A 54 -34.93 -48.33 -0.12
N ALA A 55 -34.23 -49.27 0.51
CA ALA A 55 -34.76 -50.60 0.77
C ALA A 55 -35.42 -50.64 2.14
N LEU A 56 -36.53 -51.35 2.22
CA LEU A 56 -37.25 -51.60 3.46
C LEU A 56 -37.20 -53.09 3.79
N ARG A 57 -37.00 -53.40 5.06
CA ARG A 57 -37.09 -54.76 5.59
C ARG A 57 -38.34 -54.87 6.44
N TYR A 58 -39.14 -55.90 6.21
CA TYR A 58 -40.36 -56.15 6.97
C TYR A 58 -40.25 -57.47 7.72
N VAL A 59 -40.67 -57.45 8.99
CA VAL A 59 -40.72 -58.63 9.86
C VAL A 59 -42.15 -58.84 10.31
N PHE A 60 -42.69 -60.01 9.99
CA PHE A 60 -43.97 -60.45 10.54
C PHE A 60 -43.74 -61.60 11.52
N ASN A 61 -44.15 -61.39 12.77
CA ASN A 61 -44.28 -62.43 13.77
C ASN A 61 -45.72 -62.91 13.79
N TYR A 62 -45.94 -64.21 13.74
CA TYR A 62 -47.27 -64.77 13.86
C TYR A 62 -47.28 -66.03 14.70
N GLY A 63 -48.45 -66.34 15.22
CA GLY A 63 -48.69 -67.54 16.00
C GLY A 63 -50.16 -67.86 16.14
N PHE A 64 -50.43 -68.99 16.76
CA PHE A 64 -51.77 -69.50 17.00
C PHE A 64 -51.86 -69.93 18.45
N GLU A 65 -52.83 -69.38 19.18
CA GLU A 65 -53.11 -69.73 20.57
C GLU A 65 -54.42 -70.50 20.68
N GLY A 66 -54.52 -71.42 21.64
CA GLY A 66 -55.72 -72.24 21.86
C GLY A 66 -55.80 -73.46 20.93
N GLN A 67 -56.99 -74.07 20.85
CA GLN A 67 -57.23 -75.25 20.02
C GLN A 67 -57.60 -74.88 18.58
N CYS A 68 -56.59 -74.67 17.74
CA CYS A 68 -56.78 -74.42 16.31
C CYS A 68 -56.69 -75.73 15.52
N TYR A 69 -57.75 -76.07 14.78
CA TYR A 69 -57.87 -77.34 14.06
C TYR A 69 -57.05 -77.37 12.76
N SER A 70 -57.03 -76.25 12.05
CA SER A 70 -56.12 -76.02 10.93
C SER A 70 -55.67 -74.58 10.91
N THR A 71 -54.45 -74.34 10.43
CA THR A 71 -53.84 -73.01 10.36
C THR A 71 -53.33 -72.77 8.94
N ARG A 72 -53.42 -71.53 8.47
CA ARG A 72 -52.94 -71.13 7.15
C ARG A 72 -52.31 -69.75 7.23
N VAL A 73 -51.09 -69.64 6.73
CA VAL A 73 -50.43 -68.37 6.46
C VAL A 73 -50.68 -68.03 5.00
N HIS A 74 -51.26 -66.85 4.74
CA HIS A 74 -51.52 -66.42 3.38
C HIS A 74 -50.25 -65.80 2.77
N PRO A 75 -50.11 -65.78 1.44
CA PRO A 75 -49.05 -65.02 0.78
C PRO A 75 -49.07 -63.56 1.23
N VAL A 76 -47.88 -62.97 1.36
CA VAL A 76 -47.73 -61.56 1.68
C VAL A 76 -48.24 -60.74 0.50
N VAL A 77 -49.05 -59.73 0.79
CA VAL A 77 -49.65 -58.86 -0.23
C VAL A 77 -49.06 -57.46 -0.11
N PHE A 78 -48.56 -56.93 -1.23
CA PHE A 78 -48.15 -55.54 -1.37
C PHE A 78 -49.29 -54.77 -2.06
N SER A 79 -49.74 -53.67 -1.46
CA SER A 79 -50.46 -52.63 -2.21
C SER A 79 -49.42 -51.76 -2.93
N GLY A 80 -49.79 -51.05 -4.00
CA GLY A 80 -48.84 -50.32 -4.85
C GLY A 80 -48.20 -51.22 -5.92
N ALA A 81 -48.06 -50.70 -7.14
CA ALA A 81 -47.81 -51.45 -8.35
C ALA A 81 -46.44 -52.13 -8.39
N HIS A 82 -46.33 -53.36 -7.87
CA HIS A 82 -45.57 -54.48 -8.44
C HIS A 82 -45.83 -55.73 -7.58
N SER A 83 -46.74 -56.58 -8.02
CA SER A 83 -46.93 -57.91 -7.44
C SER A 83 -45.69 -58.76 -7.73
N TYR A 84 -44.79 -58.88 -6.75
CA TYR A 84 -43.71 -59.86 -6.79
C TYR A 84 -44.32 -61.26 -6.67
N GLY A 85 -44.21 -62.06 -7.73
CA GLY A 85 -44.57 -63.48 -7.71
C GLY A 85 -43.57 -64.28 -6.90
N GLY A 86 -43.58 -64.13 -5.57
CA GLY A 86 -42.80 -64.96 -4.64
C GLY A 86 -43.56 -66.25 -4.35
N GLY A 87 -42.94 -67.38 -4.68
CA GLY A 87 -43.53 -68.72 -4.67
C GLY A 87 -44.18 -69.15 -3.36
N GLU A 88 -45.22 -69.97 -3.51
CA GLU A 88 -45.90 -70.68 -2.42
C GLU A 88 -44.88 -71.49 -1.58
N GLN A 89 -44.61 -71.04 -0.36
CA GLN A 89 -44.24 -71.94 0.74
C GLN A 89 -45.48 -72.16 1.62
N GLY A 90 -46.48 -72.86 1.05
CA GLY A 90 -47.64 -73.34 1.78
C GLY A 90 -47.33 -74.63 2.53
N GLY A 91 -46.66 -74.55 3.68
CA GLY A 91 -46.57 -75.66 4.62
C GLY A 91 -47.91 -75.85 5.34
N SER A 92 -48.79 -76.73 4.84
CA SER A 92 -50.01 -77.13 5.55
C SER A 92 -49.67 -78.17 6.61
N ASN A 93 -49.49 -77.75 7.87
CA ASN A 93 -49.42 -78.67 9.00
C ASN A 93 -50.84 -79.09 9.43
N SER A 94 -51.34 -80.19 8.85
CA SER A 94 -52.57 -80.85 9.30
C SER A 94 -52.22 -81.94 10.33
N GLY A 95 -52.08 -81.55 11.60
CA GLY A 95 -51.88 -82.47 12.72
C GLY A 95 -52.54 -81.91 13.97
N GLY A 96 -53.63 -82.54 14.41
CA GLY A 96 -54.39 -82.14 15.60
C GLY A 96 -53.58 -82.31 16.88
N GLY A 97 -52.93 -81.24 17.31
CA GLY A 97 -52.24 -81.09 18.59
C GLY A 97 -52.10 -79.60 18.89
N VAL A 98 -51.97 -79.24 20.17
CA VAL A 98 -51.77 -77.85 20.60
C VAL A 98 -50.48 -77.31 19.96
N LEU A 99 -50.62 -76.54 18.88
CA LEU A 99 -49.52 -75.93 18.15
C LEU A 99 -49.24 -74.55 18.74
N SER A 100 -48.45 -74.49 19.81
CA SER A 100 -47.78 -73.24 20.21
C SER A 100 -46.47 -73.14 19.44
N GLY A 101 -46.43 -72.33 18.39
CA GLY A 101 -45.22 -72.05 17.62
C GLY A 101 -45.21 -70.59 17.19
N ILE A 102 -44.10 -69.92 17.44
CA ILE A 102 -43.81 -68.59 16.90
C ILE A 102 -43.01 -68.81 15.62
N SER A 103 -43.44 -68.18 14.55
CA SER A 103 -42.73 -68.20 13.26
C SER A 103 -42.50 -66.77 12.79
N GLU A 104 -41.31 -66.52 12.25
CA GLU A 104 -40.89 -65.22 11.72
C GLU A 104 -40.82 -65.30 10.19
N ILE A 105 -41.43 -64.33 9.49
CA ILE A 105 -41.27 -64.16 8.03
C ILE A 105 -40.46 -62.89 7.77
N LEU A 106 -39.34 -63.07 7.07
CA LEU A 106 -38.43 -62.00 6.68
C LEU A 106 -38.61 -61.65 5.20
N ILE A 107 -38.82 -60.37 4.90
CA ILE A 107 -39.02 -59.90 3.53
C ILE A 107 -38.09 -58.73 3.25
N HIS A 108 -37.27 -58.88 2.23
CA HIS A 108 -36.40 -57.83 1.70
C HIS A 108 -37.01 -57.26 0.44
N GLN A 109 -37.30 -55.96 0.43
CA GLN A 109 -37.69 -55.25 -0.78
C GLN A 109 -36.48 -54.46 -1.30
N ALA A 110 -35.83 -55.00 -2.34
CA ALA A 110 -34.62 -54.39 -2.92
C ALA A 110 -34.92 -53.21 -3.87
N ASN A 111 -36.13 -53.17 -4.44
CA ASN A 111 -36.60 -52.09 -5.31
C ASN A 111 -37.58 -51.21 -4.53
N GLY A 112 -37.10 -50.05 -4.08
CA GLY A 112 -37.86 -49.06 -3.33
C GLY A 112 -39.12 -48.59 -4.05
N CYS A 113 -39.90 -47.76 -3.37
CA CYS A 113 -41.18 -47.27 -3.85
C CYS A 113 -40.99 -46.37 -5.07
N HIS A 114 -41.26 -46.92 -6.24
CA HIS A 114 -41.29 -46.18 -7.49
C HIS A 114 -42.68 -45.58 -7.67
N GLY A 115 -42.78 -44.28 -8.00
CA GLY A 115 -43.99 -43.75 -8.60
C GLY A 115 -44.19 -44.45 -9.94
N GLY A 116 -45.04 -45.46 -9.96
CA GLY A 116 -45.24 -46.30 -11.12
C GLY A 116 -46.16 -45.64 -12.14
N GLY A 117 -45.58 -45.20 -13.26
CA GLY A 117 -46.20 -45.34 -14.57
C GLY A 117 -45.65 -46.61 -15.25
N PRO A 118 -46.48 -47.51 -15.79
CA PRO A 118 -46.00 -48.67 -16.54
C PRO A 118 -45.66 -48.24 -17.98
N GLY A 119 -44.42 -47.81 -18.19
CA GLY A 119 -43.88 -47.52 -19.52
C GLY A 119 -42.37 -47.37 -19.44
N GLY A 120 -41.64 -47.97 -20.38
CA GLY A 120 -40.17 -47.87 -20.42
C GLY A 120 -39.73 -46.40 -20.40
N ILE A 121 -39.05 -45.99 -19.33
CA ILE A 121 -38.57 -44.62 -19.15
C ILE A 121 -37.22 -44.52 -19.87
N ASN A 122 -37.29 -44.16 -21.16
CA ASN A 122 -36.19 -43.57 -21.91
C ASN A 122 -36.35 -42.03 -22.01
N SER A 123 -37.17 -41.40 -21.16
CA SER A 123 -37.38 -39.95 -21.19
C SER A 123 -37.36 -39.35 -19.79
N TRP A 124 -36.46 -38.39 -19.61
CA TRP A 124 -36.17 -37.57 -18.44
C TRP A 124 -37.28 -36.53 -18.19
N ASP A 125 -38.52 -36.96 -17.94
CA ASP A 125 -39.63 -36.03 -17.66
C ASP A 125 -39.81 -35.84 -16.14
N THR A 126 -39.63 -34.61 -15.66
CA THR A 126 -39.32 -34.21 -14.28
C THR A 126 -40.54 -33.77 -13.45
N SER A 127 -41.76 -34.18 -13.79
CA SER A 127 -42.96 -33.79 -13.03
C SER A 127 -43.25 -34.68 -11.81
N TRP A 128 -42.40 -34.61 -10.78
CA TRP A 128 -42.59 -35.32 -9.49
C TRP A 128 -43.25 -34.42 -8.44
N GLY A 129 -44.54 -34.13 -8.61
CA GLY A 129 -45.38 -33.41 -7.63
C GLY A 129 -46.37 -34.29 -6.87
N GLU A 130 -46.43 -35.58 -7.16
CA GLU A 130 -47.34 -36.51 -6.49
C GLU A 130 -46.60 -37.31 -5.43
N ALA A 131 -47.12 -37.29 -4.20
CA ALA A 131 -46.60 -38.05 -3.07
C ALA A 131 -46.34 -39.51 -3.50
N ILE A 132 -45.09 -39.94 -3.46
CA ILE A 132 -44.71 -41.33 -3.71
C ILE A 132 -45.33 -42.15 -2.58
N SER A 133 -46.49 -42.77 -2.82
CA SER A 133 -47.06 -43.68 -1.84
C SER A 133 -46.35 -45.02 -1.99
N CYS A 134 -45.45 -45.35 -1.06
CA CYS A 134 -45.13 -46.74 -0.80
C CYS A 134 -46.44 -47.43 -0.46
N GLY A 135 -46.85 -48.41 -1.27
CA GLY A 135 -48.00 -49.19 -0.85
C GLY A 135 -47.67 -50.05 0.37
N SER A 136 -48.70 -50.37 1.13
CA SER A 136 -48.65 -51.15 2.36
C SER A 136 -48.33 -52.62 2.09
N ILE A 137 -47.52 -53.24 2.93
CA ILE A 137 -47.32 -54.69 2.95
C ILE A 137 -48.23 -55.31 4.01
N SER A 138 -48.89 -56.42 3.70
CA SER A 138 -49.80 -57.09 4.65
C SER A 138 -49.62 -58.59 4.66
N LEU A 139 -49.66 -59.18 5.85
CA LEU A 139 -49.70 -60.62 6.06
C LEU A 139 -51.01 -60.99 6.73
N THR A 140 -51.74 -61.91 6.10
CA THR A 140 -52.95 -62.50 6.70
C THR A 140 -52.65 -63.90 7.18
N VAL A 141 -53.05 -64.22 8.41
CA VAL A 141 -53.06 -65.57 8.96
C VAL A 141 -54.50 -65.97 9.27
N SER A 142 -54.84 -67.22 9.02
CA SER A 142 -56.16 -67.77 9.31
C SER A 142 -56.07 -69.09 10.06
N ALA A 143 -57.05 -69.35 10.91
CA ALA A 143 -57.17 -70.60 11.63
C ALA A 143 -58.63 -71.05 11.73
N VAL A 144 -58.86 -72.36 11.69
CA VAL A 144 -60.20 -72.95 11.82
C VAL A 144 -60.42 -73.39 13.26
N GLU A 145 -61.44 -72.81 13.88
CA GLU A 145 -61.95 -73.14 15.21
C GLU A 145 -63.18 -74.04 15.03
N ILE A 146 -63.28 -75.17 15.73
CA ILE A 146 -64.44 -76.07 15.64
C ILE A 146 -65.17 -76.07 16.99
N HIS A 147 -66.44 -75.67 16.99
CA HIS A 147 -67.30 -75.72 18.18
C HIS A 147 -68.27 -76.87 18.02
N CYS A 148 -68.11 -77.92 18.83
CA CYS A 148 -69.02 -79.06 18.85
C CYS A 148 -69.98 -78.93 20.03
N VAL A 149 -71.28 -78.81 19.74
CA VAL A 149 -72.33 -78.93 20.75
C VAL A 149 -72.85 -80.36 20.70
N CYS A 150 -72.53 -81.13 21.73
CA CYS A 150 -72.94 -82.53 21.85
C CYS A 150 -74.19 -82.65 22.74
N GLY A 151 -75.25 -83.24 22.21
CA GLY A 151 -76.45 -83.62 22.97
C GLY A 151 -76.76 -85.11 22.83
N ALA A 152 -77.84 -85.58 23.45
CA ALA A 152 -78.25 -86.99 23.45
C ALA A 152 -78.52 -87.60 22.05
N GLY A 153 -78.57 -86.78 21.00
CA GLY A 153 -78.79 -87.19 19.60
C GLY A 153 -77.55 -87.08 18.68
N GLY A 154 -76.35 -86.86 19.24
CA GLY A 154 -75.10 -86.69 18.47
C GLY A 154 -74.50 -85.28 18.62
N CYS A 155 -73.26 -85.12 18.14
CA CYS A 155 -72.55 -83.85 18.13
C CYS A 155 -72.79 -83.10 16.83
N LYS A 156 -73.23 -81.83 16.92
CA LYS A 156 -73.18 -80.90 15.79
C LYS A 156 -71.97 -79.99 15.96
N CYS A 157 -71.03 -80.09 15.04
CA CYS A 157 -69.85 -79.25 15.02
C CYS A 157 -70.00 -78.15 13.97
N THR A 158 -69.74 -76.90 14.36
CA THR A 158 -69.69 -75.76 13.46
C THR A 158 -68.25 -75.26 13.40
N SER A 159 -67.70 -75.11 12.19
CA SER A 159 -66.37 -74.54 11.99
C SER A 159 -66.46 -73.03 11.77
N PHE A 160 -65.61 -72.27 12.45
CA PHE A 160 -65.42 -70.83 12.27
C PHE A 160 -64.00 -70.57 11.75
N VAL A 161 -63.86 -69.77 10.70
CA VAL A 161 -62.54 -69.29 10.27
C VAL A 161 -62.25 -67.98 10.98
N ARG A 162 -61.19 -67.97 11.80
CA ARG A 162 -60.64 -66.77 12.41
C ARG A 162 -59.52 -66.26 11.51
N THR A 163 -59.55 -64.98 11.17
CA THR A 163 -58.49 -64.32 10.40
C THR A 163 -57.90 -63.16 11.18
N ARG A 164 -56.59 -62.97 11.05
CA ARG A 164 -55.90 -61.75 11.47
C ARG A 164 -55.00 -61.28 10.35
N THR A 165 -54.96 -59.97 10.16
CA THR A 165 -54.10 -59.32 9.19
C THR A 165 -53.28 -58.28 9.91
N ALA A 166 -51.97 -58.32 9.73
CA ALA A 166 -51.10 -57.20 10.05
C ALA A 166 -50.77 -56.49 8.76
N THR A 167 -50.92 -55.18 8.74
CA THR A 167 -50.54 -54.31 7.62
C THR A 167 -49.50 -53.34 8.13
N ILE A 168 -48.36 -53.27 7.45
CA ILE A 168 -47.30 -52.31 7.70
C ILE A 168 -47.33 -51.33 6.53
N THR A 169 -47.47 -50.05 6.84
CA THR A 169 -47.26 -48.96 5.88
C THR A 169 -46.00 -48.24 6.36
N PRO A 170 -44.95 -48.08 5.53
CA PRO A 170 -43.80 -47.30 5.94
C PRO A 170 -44.27 -45.88 6.31
N GLU A 171 -43.93 -45.45 7.52
CA GLU A 171 -44.58 -44.30 8.16
C GLU A 171 -44.18 -42.96 7.53
N SER A 172 -43.04 -42.88 6.85
CA SER A 172 -42.50 -41.61 6.35
C SER A 172 -41.49 -41.81 5.23
N ILE A 173 -41.96 -41.71 3.97
CA ILE A 173 -41.04 -41.35 2.89
C ILE A 173 -40.92 -39.83 2.92
N LEU A 174 -39.71 -39.32 3.13
CA LEU A 174 -39.47 -37.90 3.00
C LEU A 174 -39.53 -37.50 1.54
N ALA A 175 -40.25 -36.42 1.26
CA ALA A 175 -40.02 -35.68 0.03
C ALA A 175 -38.58 -35.15 0.11
N PRO A 176 -37.70 -35.47 -0.86
CA PRO A 176 -36.32 -35.03 -0.81
C PRO A 176 -36.26 -33.52 -1.05
N ILE A 177 -36.51 -32.69 -0.04
CA ILE A 177 -36.35 -31.23 -0.19
C ILE A 177 -34.85 -30.96 -0.25
N VAL A 178 -34.42 -30.30 -1.32
CA VAL A 178 -33.01 -29.95 -1.52
C VAL A 178 -32.90 -28.48 -1.85
N GLU A 179 -31.95 -27.79 -1.24
CA GLU A 179 -31.58 -26.42 -1.57
C GLU A 179 -30.09 -26.38 -1.94
N LEU A 180 -29.73 -25.54 -2.90
CA LEU A 180 -28.35 -25.27 -3.26
C LEU A 180 -28.02 -23.83 -2.88
N ASP A 181 -27.03 -23.66 -2.01
CA ASP A 181 -26.50 -22.34 -1.65
C ASP A 181 -25.20 -22.10 -2.42
N LEU A 182 -24.99 -20.87 -2.92
CA LEU A 182 -23.76 -20.46 -3.60
C LEU A 182 -23.15 -19.28 -2.84
N GLN A 183 -21.94 -19.47 -2.33
CA GLN A 183 -21.23 -18.47 -1.53
C GLN A 183 -19.90 -18.12 -2.19
N GLN A 184 -19.54 -16.84 -2.19
CA GLN A 184 -18.24 -16.41 -2.71
C GLN A 184 -17.21 -16.40 -1.59
N HIS A 185 -16.01 -16.88 -1.92
CA HIS A 185 -14.84 -16.77 -1.05
C HIS A 185 -13.73 -16.00 -1.76
N THR A 186 -12.81 -15.47 -0.96
CA THR A 186 -11.65 -14.77 -1.47
C THR A 186 -10.41 -15.62 -1.24
N LEU A 187 -9.60 -15.79 -2.29
CA LEU A 187 -8.27 -16.38 -2.18
C LEU A 187 -7.22 -15.29 -1.98
N THR A 188 -6.08 -15.66 -1.42
CA THR A 188 -4.93 -14.76 -1.24
C THR A 188 -3.85 -15.13 -2.22
N ASP A 189 -3.44 -14.20 -3.09
CA ASP A 189 -2.43 -14.40 -4.12
C ASP A 189 -1.04 -14.77 -3.54
N PRO A 190 -0.07 -15.21 -4.37
CA PRO A 190 1.27 -15.59 -3.91
C PRO A 190 2.06 -14.48 -3.22
N LEU A 191 1.64 -13.22 -3.34
CA LEU A 191 2.25 -12.07 -2.67
C LEU A 191 1.59 -11.78 -1.32
N GLY A 192 0.53 -12.49 -0.95
CA GLY A 192 -0.19 -12.31 0.30
C GLY A 192 -1.38 -11.34 0.21
N TYR A 193 -1.81 -10.93 -0.98
CA TYR A 193 -2.95 -10.01 -1.15
C TYR A 193 -4.24 -10.75 -1.49
N MET A 194 -5.37 -10.26 -0.99
CA MET A 194 -6.68 -10.75 -1.41
C MET A 194 -6.88 -10.58 -2.92
N ALA A 195 -7.26 -11.65 -3.60
CA ALA A 195 -7.45 -11.71 -5.04
C ALA A 195 -8.82 -11.22 -5.50
N SER A 196 -9.71 -10.85 -4.58
CA SER A 196 -10.97 -10.16 -4.89
C SER A 196 -10.93 -8.73 -4.41
N ASN A 197 -11.70 -7.86 -5.06
CA ASN A 197 -12.01 -6.53 -4.56
C ASN A 197 -12.95 -6.63 -3.34
N HIS A 198 -12.98 -5.59 -2.49
CA HIS A 198 -13.87 -5.54 -1.33
C HIS A 198 -15.35 -5.31 -1.72
N ASP A 199 -15.62 -4.83 -2.93
CA ASP A 199 -16.96 -4.80 -3.53
C ASP A 199 -17.42 -6.16 -4.12
N TRP A 200 -16.66 -7.24 -3.84
CA TRP A 200 -16.88 -8.61 -4.34
C TRP A 200 -16.69 -8.80 -5.84
N THR A 201 -16.20 -7.79 -6.56
CA THR A 201 -15.77 -7.95 -7.96
C THR A 201 -14.37 -8.59 -8.02
N ALA A 202 -14.00 -9.07 -9.20
CA ALA A 202 -12.67 -9.59 -9.50
C ALA A 202 -12.10 -8.86 -10.71
N TYR A 203 -10.78 -8.76 -10.86
CA TYR A 203 -10.20 -8.34 -12.14
C TYR A 203 -10.02 -9.53 -13.08
N PRO A 204 -9.86 -9.31 -14.40
CA PRO A 204 -9.43 -10.38 -15.31
C PRO A 204 -8.17 -11.04 -14.74
N TRP A 205 -8.07 -12.37 -14.86
CA TRP A 205 -7.04 -13.22 -14.23
C TRP A 205 -7.11 -13.42 -12.72
N ASP A 206 -7.91 -12.65 -12.00
CA ASP A 206 -8.16 -12.97 -10.60
C ASP A 206 -9.08 -14.19 -10.50
N PRO A 207 -8.81 -15.13 -9.57
CA PRO A 207 -9.73 -16.20 -9.30
C PRO A 207 -10.97 -15.68 -8.58
N LEU A 208 -12.12 -15.94 -9.16
CA LEU A 208 -13.41 -15.83 -8.51
C LEU A 208 -13.81 -17.21 -7.99
N THR A 209 -13.87 -17.38 -6.66
CA THR A 209 -14.25 -18.68 -6.09
C THR A 209 -15.69 -18.71 -5.65
N LEU A 210 -16.37 -19.81 -5.98
CA LEU A 210 -17.73 -20.11 -5.56
C LEU A 210 -17.76 -21.45 -4.83
N GLU A 211 -18.11 -21.40 -3.54
CA GLU A 211 -18.51 -22.56 -2.76
C GLU A 211 -19.97 -22.88 -3.05
N HIS A 212 -20.26 -24.16 -3.30
CA HIS A 212 -21.60 -24.67 -3.44
C HIS A 212 -21.92 -25.60 -2.26
N ILE A 213 -23.08 -25.38 -1.63
CA ILE A 213 -23.49 -26.09 -0.41
C ILE A 213 -24.87 -26.70 -0.62
N ALA A 214 -24.94 -28.03 -0.71
CA ALA A 214 -26.20 -28.76 -0.83
C ALA A 214 -26.90 -28.96 0.53
N LYS A 215 -27.95 -28.20 0.82
CA LYS A 215 -28.78 -28.42 2.01
C LYS A 215 -29.76 -29.55 1.73
N PHE A 216 -29.47 -30.72 2.30
CA PHE A 216 -30.28 -31.93 2.20
C PHE A 216 -30.35 -32.59 3.58
N GLU A 217 -31.56 -32.96 4.01
CA GLU A 217 -31.76 -33.62 5.31
C GLU A 217 -31.03 -34.97 5.34
N HIS A 218 -30.44 -35.35 6.48
CA HIS A 218 -29.68 -36.60 6.65
C HIS A 218 -28.52 -36.80 5.64
N ARG A 219 -28.00 -35.74 4.99
CA ARG A 219 -26.94 -35.86 3.97
C ARG A 219 -25.68 -36.57 4.47
N ASP A 220 -25.24 -36.26 5.69
CA ASP A 220 -24.00 -36.79 6.26
C ASP A 220 -24.22 -38.17 6.88
N ASP A 221 -25.40 -38.43 7.45
CA ASP A 221 -25.77 -39.76 7.95
C ASP A 221 -25.90 -40.81 6.84
N ARG A 222 -26.06 -40.34 5.60
CA ARG A 222 -26.27 -41.16 4.40
C ARG A 222 -25.07 -41.15 3.45
N GLU A 223 -23.89 -40.80 3.95
CA GLU A 223 -22.62 -40.82 3.23
C GLU A 223 -22.41 -42.15 2.46
N GLY A 224 -22.07 -42.05 1.17
CA GLY A 224 -21.86 -43.19 0.27
C GLY A 224 -23.12 -43.88 -0.22
N THR A 225 -24.31 -43.49 0.26
CA THR A 225 -25.60 -43.88 -0.33
C THR A 225 -26.30 -42.71 -1.01
N ILE A 226 -26.19 -41.51 -0.44
CA ILE A 226 -26.57 -40.24 -1.05
C ILE A 226 -25.31 -39.59 -1.62
N THR A 227 -25.36 -39.25 -2.91
CA THR A 227 -24.29 -38.54 -3.63
C THR A 227 -24.87 -37.36 -4.39
N PHE A 228 -24.05 -36.37 -4.67
CA PHE A 228 -24.44 -35.16 -5.38
C PHE A 228 -23.70 -35.10 -6.71
N ARG A 229 -24.31 -34.50 -7.73
CA ARG A 229 -23.67 -34.24 -9.02
C ARG A 229 -24.00 -32.84 -9.45
N TYR A 230 -23.00 -32.09 -9.89
CA TYR A 230 -23.16 -30.73 -10.36
C TYR A 230 -22.84 -30.61 -11.85
N ASP A 231 -23.80 -30.09 -12.60
CA ASP A 231 -23.61 -29.62 -13.97
C ASP A 231 -23.51 -28.07 -13.90
N ARG A 232 -22.52 -27.46 -14.55
CA ARG A 232 -22.18 -26.02 -14.37
C ARG A 232 -22.12 -25.30 -15.70
N THR A 233 -22.68 -24.09 -15.76
CA THR A 233 -22.66 -23.21 -16.94
C THR A 233 -22.05 -21.87 -16.57
N PHE A 234 -20.92 -21.53 -17.18
CA PHE A 234 -20.10 -20.35 -16.80
C PHE A 234 -19.38 -19.67 -17.97
N ALA A 235 -19.61 -20.08 -19.22
CA ALA A 235 -18.94 -19.51 -20.39
C ALA A 235 -19.24 -17.99 -20.52
N PRO A 236 -18.25 -17.15 -20.88
CA PRO A 236 -16.94 -17.47 -21.45
C PRO A 236 -15.79 -17.68 -20.44
N LEU A 237 -16.06 -17.78 -19.14
CA LEU A 237 -15.02 -17.97 -18.12
C LEU A 237 -14.30 -19.31 -18.28
N GLU A 238 -13.08 -19.37 -17.76
CA GLU A 238 -12.31 -20.62 -17.63
C GLU A 238 -12.39 -21.14 -16.19
N GLU A 239 -12.53 -22.45 -16.03
CA GLU A 239 -12.45 -23.13 -14.74
C GLU A 239 -10.99 -23.51 -14.48
N GLU A 240 -10.36 -22.86 -13.51
CA GLU A 240 -8.95 -23.14 -13.15
C GLU A 240 -8.84 -24.41 -12.32
N GLY A 241 -9.84 -24.67 -11.48
CA GLY A 241 -9.88 -25.86 -10.65
C GLY A 241 -11.04 -25.85 -9.66
N GLY A 242 -11.16 -26.98 -8.96
CA GLY A 242 -12.11 -27.14 -7.88
C GLY A 242 -12.24 -28.59 -7.43
N TYR A 243 -13.10 -28.80 -6.44
CA TYR A 243 -13.36 -30.10 -5.86
C TYR A 243 -14.82 -30.22 -5.45
N GLU A 244 -15.30 -31.46 -5.43
CA GLU A 244 -16.61 -31.85 -4.90
C GLU A 244 -16.38 -32.90 -3.81
N CYS A 245 -17.07 -32.75 -2.69
CA CYS A 245 -16.98 -33.66 -1.56
C CYS A 245 -18.10 -34.71 -1.63
N ASP A 246 -17.75 -35.96 -1.90
CA ASP A 246 -18.65 -37.12 -1.74
C ASP A 246 -18.85 -37.55 -0.27
N ARG A 247 -18.06 -36.98 0.63
CA ARG A 247 -17.93 -37.25 2.07
C ARG A 247 -17.40 -36.00 2.74
N ILE A 248 -17.44 -35.88 4.08
CA ILE A 248 -16.72 -34.79 4.76
C ILE A 248 -15.26 -34.81 4.30
N CYS A 249 -14.86 -33.77 3.57
CA CYS A 249 -13.57 -33.71 2.95
C CYS A 249 -12.88 -32.39 3.32
N ARG A 250 -11.65 -32.54 3.84
CA ARG A 250 -10.75 -31.41 4.06
C ARG A 250 -9.85 -31.37 2.85
N GLN A 251 -10.24 -30.59 1.87
CA GLN A 251 -9.47 -30.39 0.66
C GLN A 251 -8.92 -28.98 0.69
N THR A 252 -7.63 -28.88 0.43
CA THR A 252 -7.04 -27.66 -0.06
C THR A 252 -7.32 -27.62 -1.56
N LEU A 253 -7.51 -26.42 -2.13
CA LEU A 253 -7.33 -26.23 -3.57
C LEU A 253 -5.84 -26.46 -3.87
N GLU A 254 -5.40 -27.72 -3.80
CA GLU A 254 -4.02 -28.14 -4.01
C GLU A 254 -3.64 -27.85 -5.46
N GLU A 255 -2.70 -26.94 -5.67
CA GLU A 255 -1.84 -26.81 -6.86
C GLU A 255 -2.54 -27.04 -8.22
N GLY A 256 -3.76 -26.52 -8.37
CA GLY A 256 -4.46 -26.42 -9.65
C GLY A 256 -3.77 -25.35 -10.49
N ILE A 257 -2.77 -25.76 -11.26
CA ILE A 257 -1.97 -24.96 -12.19
C ILE A 257 -2.90 -24.03 -12.99
N VAL A 258 -2.94 -22.75 -12.61
CA VAL A 258 -3.38 -21.68 -13.52
C VAL A 258 -2.43 -21.74 -14.70
N LYS A 259 -2.88 -22.34 -15.80
CA LYS A 259 -2.08 -22.46 -17.02
C LYS A 259 -2.11 -21.11 -17.70
N VAL A 260 -1.17 -20.24 -17.33
CA VAL A 260 -0.86 -19.06 -18.14
C VAL A 260 -0.48 -19.57 -19.55
N PRO A 261 -1.17 -19.13 -20.62
CA PRO A 261 -0.85 -19.52 -21.99
C PRO A 261 0.61 -19.17 -22.32
N ASP A 262 1.33 -20.11 -22.94
CA ASP A 262 2.72 -19.96 -23.36
C ASP A 262 2.93 -18.64 -24.12
N GLY A 263 3.64 -17.67 -23.52
CA GLY A 263 4.13 -16.47 -24.21
C GLY A 263 3.79 -15.11 -23.57
N ALA A 264 2.92 -15.06 -22.56
CA ALA A 264 2.88 -13.93 -21.63
C ALA A 264 4.03 -14.08 -20.63
N TYR A 265 4.69 -12.99 -20.23
CA TYR A 265 5.76 -13.03 -19.22
C TYR A 265 5.34 -13.88 -18.02
N PRO A 266 6.21 -14.76 -17.50
CA PRO A 266 5.87 -15.56 -16.34
C PRO A 266 5.78 -14.61 -15.14
N VAL A 267 4.57 -14.14 -14.85
CA VAL A 267 4.16 -14.10 -13.46
C VAL A 267 4.22 -15.56 -13.05
N ASP A 268 5.24 -15.91 -12.27
CA ASP A 268 5.45 -17.25 -11.78
C ASP A 268 4.33 -17.61 -10.79
N ILE A 269 3.12 -17.82 -11.29
CA ILE A 269 2.01 -18.44 -10.56
C ILE A 269 2.32 -19.94 -10.37
N THR A 270 3.34 -20.47 -11.07
CA THR A 270 3.79 -21.86 -10.98
C THR A 270 4.70 -22.14 -9.78
N GLY A 271 5.15 -21.11 -9.08
CA GLY A 271 5.94 -21.21 -7.86
C GLY A 271 5.08 -21.00 -6.61
N THR A 272 4.23 -21.97 -6.27
CA THR A 272 3.52 -22.09 -4.96
C THR A 272 2.56 -20.95 -4.56
N GLY A 273 1.32 -21.32 -4.20
CA GLY A 273 0.68 -20.76 -3.02
C GLY A 273 -0.26 -19.57 -3.23
N PHE A 274 -1.49 -19.83 -3.73
CA PHE A 274 -2.59 -19.29 -2.92
C PHE A 274 -2.47 -19.96 -1.56
N GLU A 275 -2.47 -19.21 -0.45
CA GLU A 275 -2.31 -19.82 0.88
C GLU A 275 -3.30 -20.99 1.02
N GLU A 276 -2.76 -22.15 1.43
CA GLU A 276 -3.53 -23.35 1.71
C GLU A 276 -4.58 -23.02 2.78
N TYR A 277 -5.79 -22.67 2.34
CA TYR A 277 -6.91 -22.58 3.25
C TYR A 277 -7.58 -23.95 3.31
N PRO A 278 -7.43 -24.69 4.43
CA PRO A 278 -8.13 -25.95 4.59
C PRO A 278 -9.62 -25.65 4.73
N TRP A 279 -10.37 -25.94 3.68
CA TRP A 279 -11.82 -25.88 3.70
C TRP A 279 -12.36 -27.25 4.07
N GLU A 280 -13.18 -27.28 5.11
CA GLU A 280 -13.94 -28.47 5.49
C GLU A 280 -15.33 -28.33 4.89
N SER A 281 -15.60 -29.07 3.82
CA SER A 281 -16.93 -29.12 3.21
C SER A 281 -17.59 -30.46 3.54
N GLU A 282 -18.89 -30.41 3.83
CA GLU A 282 -19.72 -31.57 4.14
C GLU A 282 -20.10 -32.36 2.87
N ASN A 283 -20.81 -33.48 3.01
CA ASN A 283 -21.24 -34.27 1.85
C ASN A 283 -22.11 -33.42 0.90
N GLY A 284 -21.75 -33.37 -0.38
CA GLY A 284 -22.39 -32.50 -1.36
C GLY A 284 -21.95 -31.05 -1.30
N GLY A 285 -20.95 -30.70 -0.50
CA GLY A 285 -20.27 -29.41 -0.61
C GLY A 285 -19.13 -29.46 -1.62
N GLY A 286 -18.64 -28.30 -2.02
CA GLY A 286 -17.45 -28.18 -2.83
C GLY A 286 -17.20 -26.74 -3.25
N MET A 287 -16.13 -26.51 -4.01
CA MET A 287 -15.75 -25.18 -4.43
C MET A 287 -15.06 -25.21 -5.78
N TYR A 288 -15.30 -24.17 -6.58
CA TYR A 288 -14.67 -23.96 -7.88
C TYR A 288 -14.14 -22.54 -8.02
N ALA A 289 -13.02 -22.41 -8.71
CA ALA A 289 -12.41 -21.14 -9.07
C ALA A 289 -12.57 -20.88 -10.57
N TYR A 290 -13.03 -19.68 -10.90
CA TYR A 290 -13.23 -19.21 -12.26
C TYR A 290 -12.34 -18.01 -12.54
N THR A 291 -11.82 -17.90 -13.75
CA THR A 291 -11.06 -16.74 -14.20
C THR A 291 -11.60 -16.22 -15.53
N ALA A 292 -11.34 -14.94 -15.79
CA ALA A 292 -11.50 -14.33 -17.10
C ALA A 292 -10.10 -14.06 -17.68
N PRO A 293 -9.53 -15.00 -18.47
CA PRO A 293 -8.14 -14.89 -18.95
C PRO A 293 -7.96 -13.85 -20.06
N ASP A 294 -9.01 -13.49 -20.79
CA ASP A 294 -8.92 -12.38 -21.74
C ASP A 294 -9.55 -11.11 -21.17
N ARG A 295 -8.90 -9.96 -21.34
CA ARG A 295 -9.47 -8.64 -20.97
C ARG A 295 -10.85 -8.40 -21.60
N LYS A 296 -11.10 -8.97 -22.79
CA LYS A 296 -12.38 -8.85 -23.51
C LYS A 296 -13.54 -9.54 -22.76
N ASP A 297 -13.22 -10.44 -21.84
CA ASP A 297 -14.17 -11.17 -21.01
C ASP A 297 -14.43 -10.41 -19.70
N ALA A 298 -13.94 -9.18 -19.53
CA ALA A 298 -14.43 -8.29 -18.47
C ALA A 298 -15.93 -7.99 -18.66
N GLY A 299 -16.68 -8.01 -17.56
CA GLY A 299 -18.11 -7.73 -17.52
C GLY A 299 -18.88 -8.62 -16.55
N LEU A 300 -20.21 -8.51 -16.57
CA LEU A 300 -21.09 -9.33 -15.76
C LEU A 300 -21.28 -10.73 -16.38
N HIS A 301 -20.98 -11.77 -15.60
CA HIS A 301 -21.11 -13.17 -15.98
C HIS A 301 -22.15 -13.87 -15.13
N HIS A 302 -22.93 -14.74 -15.76
CA HIS A 302 -23.91 -15.58 -15.11
C HIS A 302 -23.33 -16.97 -14.89
N ILE A 303 -23.24 -17.41 -13.64
CA ILE A 303 -22.74 -18.74 -13.28
C ILE A 303 -23.89 -19.54 -12.69
N GLU A 304 -24.30 -20.59 -13.39
CA GLU A 304 -25.41 -21.47 -12.99
C GLU A 304 -24.90 -22.86 -12.60
N TYR A 305 -25.44 -23.40 -11.51
CA TYR A 305 -25.20 -24.74 -11.00
C TYR A 305 -26.50 -25.53 -10.99
N ASP A 306 -26.51 -26.65 -11.70
CA ASP A 306 -27.57 -27.64 -11.70
C ASP A 306 -27.14 -28.85 -10.84
N MET A 307 -27.72 -28.98 -9.65
CA MET A 307 -27.44 -30.07 -8.73
C MET A 307 -28.45 -31.21 -8.92
N SER A 308 -27.93 -32.43 -8.99
CA SER A 308 -28.71 -33.67 -8.90
C SER A 308 -28.37 -34.42 -7.62
N VAL A 309 -29.37 -34.74 -6.79
CA VAL A 309 -29.22 -35.62 -5.63
C VAL A 309 -29.51 -37.05 -6.06
N LEU A 310 -28.57 -37.95 -5.84
CA LEU A 310 -28.70 -39.35 -6.19
C LEU A 310 -28.74 -40.23 -4.94
N ASN A 311 -29.70 -41.15 -4.88
CA ASN A 311 -29.70 -42.25 -3.93
C ASN A 311 -29.30 -43.53 -4.66
N LEU A 312 -28.11 -44.06 -4.34
CA LEU A 312 -27.54 -45.26 -4.95
C LEU A 312 -27.54 -45.19 -6.49
N GLY A 313 -27.12 -44.04 -7.02
CA GLY A 313 -26.99 -43.77 -8.46
C GLY A 313 -28.30 -43.42 -9.17
N ARG A 314 -29.41 -43.24 -8.44
CA ARG A 314 -30.70 -42.82 -9.02
C ARG A 314 -31.04 -41.40 -8.57
N VAL A 315 -31.34 -40.52 -9.51
CA VAL A 315 -31.76 -39.15 -9.20
C VAL A 315 -33.08 -39.18 -8.42
N ILE A 316 -33.07 -38.59 -7.22
CA ILE A 316 -34.25 -38.47 -6.34
C ILE A 316 -34.77 -37.04 -6.28
N ASN A 317 -33.90 -36.04 -6.52
CA ASN A 317 -34.29 -34.67 -6.74
C ASN A 317 -33.21 -33.93 -7.56
N THR A 318 -33.60 -32.79 -8.13
CA THR A 318 -32.73 -31.82 -8.78
C THR A 318 -33.08 -30.43 -8.28
N ASN A 319 -32.09 -29.57 -8.13
CA ASN A 319 -32.32 -28.14 -7.90
C ASN A 319 -31.22 -27.35 -8.60
N SER A 320 -31.49 -26.11 -8.96
CA SER A 320 -30.52 -25.22 -9.54
C SER A 320 -30.45 -23.92 -8.76
N ASN A 321 -29.26 -23.32 -8.76
CA ASN A 321 -29.05 -21.97 -8.25
C ASN A 321 -28.00 -21.29 -9.13
N TRP A 322 -28.01 -19.98 -9.14
CA TRP A 322 -27.12 -19.19 -9.97
C TRP A 322 -26.64 -17.96 -9.24
N THR A 323 -25.58 -17.36 -9.75
CA THR A 323 -25.08 -16.10 -9.23
C THR A 323 -24.44 -15.29 -10.35
N ASP A 324 -24.69 -13.97 -10.34
CA ASP A 324 -24.05 -13.06 -11.28
C ASP A 324 -22.78 -12.48 -10.65
N ARG A 325 -21.69 -12.43 -11.42
CA ARG A 325 -20.40 -11.95 -10.95
C ARG A 325 -19.72 -11.06 -11.97
N LEU A 326 -19.18 -9.95 -11.48
CA LEU A 326 -18.55 -8.94 -12.31
C LEU A 326 -17.03 -9.10 -12.28
N PHE A 327 -16.46 -9.36 -13.46
CA PHE A 327 -15.04 -9.15 -13.71
C PHE A 327 -14.84 -7.71 -14.17
N ALA A 328 -14.45 -6.83 -13.24
CA ALA A 328 -14.30 -5.41 -13.48
C ALA A 328 -13.10 -5.12 -14.39
N GLU A 329 -13.18 -4.12 -15.25
CA GLU A 329 -11.99 -3.67 -15.99
C GLU A 329 -11.05 -2.93 -15.05
N TYR A 330 -9.75 -3.24 -15.10
CA TYR A 330 -8.78 -2.48 -14.32
C TYR A 330 -8.48 -1.12 -14.94
N SER A 331 -8.86 -0.07 -14.21
CA SER A 331 -8.75 1.32 -14.62
C SER A 331 -8.53 2.20 -13.38
N PRO A 332 -7.39 2.04 -12.69
CA PRO A 332 -7.17 2.69 -11.42
C PRO A 332 -6.94 4.19 -11.61
N VAL A 333 -7.42 5.00 -10.66
CA VAL A 333 -7.29 6.45 -10.71
C VAL A 333 -6.49 6.95 -9.52
N TYR A 334 -5.45 7.72 -9.82
CA TYR A 334 -4.51 8.24 -8.86
C TYR A 334 -4.38 9.76 -8.98
N ALA A 335 -4.37 10.43 -7.83
CA ALA A 335 -3.69 11.71 -7.69
C ALA A 335 -2.31 11.46 -7.10
N HIS A 336 -1.37 12.36 -7.39
CA HIS A 336 -0.02 12.26 -6.86
C HIS A 336 0.55 13.63 -6.56
N TYR A 337 1.54 13.64 -5.68
CA TYR A 337 2.35 14.81 -5.40
C TYR A 337 3.78 14.35 -5.12
N ASP A 338 4.71 14.69 -6.02
CA ASP A 338 6.12 14.41 -5.84
C ASP A 338 6.74 15.41 -4.86
N TYR A 339 7.73 14.99 -4.09
CA TYR A 339 8.38 15.83 -3.08
C TYR A 339 9.79 15.34 -2.74
N THR A 340 10.59 16.21 -2.12
CA THR A 340 11.91 15.85 -1.58
C THR A 340 11.70 15.26 -0.20
N VAL A 341 12.24 14.06 0.06
CA VAL A 341 12.25 13.48 1.40
C VAL A 341 13.31 14.21 2.20
N LEU A 342 12.90 14.92 3.24
CA LEU A 342 13.77 15.76 4.05
C LEU A 342 13.84 15.20 5.47
N SER A 343 13.93 13.88 5.65
CA SER A 343 13.94 13.29 7.00
C SER A 343 15.04 12.26 7.20
N ASP A 344 15.75 11.89 6.13
CA ASP A 344 16.83 10.90 6.16
C ASP A 344 18.21 11.49 6.47
N GLY A 345 18.31 12.82 6.63
CA GLY A 345 19.53 13.48 7.10
C GLY A 345 20.61 13.61 6.03
N GLU A 346 20.22 13.44 4.77
CA GLU A 346 21.08 13.66 3.63
C GLU A 346 21.40 15.16 3.47
N LYS A 347 22.56 15.45 2.89
CA LYS A 347 23.16 16.80 2.97
C LYS A 347 22.84 17.64 1.77
N TYR A 348 22.86 17.00 0.62
CA TYR A 348 22.64 17.61 -0.68
C TYR A 348 21.30 17.16 -1.18
N ALA A 349 20.57 18.05 -1.84
CA ALA A 349 19.32 17.69 -2.48
C ALA A 349 19.42 16.43 -3.37
N TYR A 350 20.56 16.19 -4.01
CA TYR A 350 20.82 15.02 -4.86
C TYR A 350 21.15 13.72 -4.09
N ASP A 351 21.51 13.84 -2.81
CA ASP A 351 21.66 12.72 -1.88
C ASP A 351 20.30 12.37 -1.27
N ASP A 352 19.43 13.37 -1.04
CA ASP A 352 18.07 13.17 -0.53
C ASP A 352 17.25 12.27 -1.48
N ARG A 353 16.45 11.41 -0.87
CA ARG A 353 15.48 10.61 -1.61
C ARG A 353 14.39 11.53 -2.15
N HIS A 354 13.85 11.20 -3.32
CA HIS A 354 12.58 11.78 -3.74
C HIS A 354 11.45 10.85 -3.32
N GLY A 355 10.33 11.44 -2.94
CA GLY A 355 9.11 10.74 -2.57
C GLY A 355 7.99 11.12 -3.52
N VAL A 356 7.00 10.25 -3.60
CA VAL A 356 5.71 10.54 -4.20
C VAL A 356 4.64 10.12 -3.23
N LEU A 357 3.79 11.07 -2.88
CA LEU A 357 2.58 10.79 -2.16
C LEU A 357 1.48 10.52 -3.18
N LEU A 358 0.81 9.39 -3.02
CA LEU A 358 -0.25 8.91 -3.89
C LEU A 358 -1.55 8.95 -3.12
N TYR A 359 -2.62 9.37 -3.80
CA TYR A 359 -3.99 9.12 -3.39
C TYR A 359 -4.63 8.26 -4.45
N TYR A 360 -4.96 7.04 -4.07
CA TYR A 360 -5.74 6.13 -4.89
C TYR A 360 -7.22 6.39 -4.61
N ALA A 361 -7.95 6.82 -5.64
CA ALA A 361 -9.37 7.13 -5.53
C ALA A 361 -10.28 5.91 -5.79
N GLY A 362 -9.71 4.76 -6.17
CA GLY A 362 -10.45 3.60 -6.66
C GLY A 362 -10.23 3.32 -8.15
N SER A 363 -11.00 2.38 -8.68
CA SER A 363 -10.97 2.01 -10.10
C SER A 363 -12.23 2.51 -10.80
N ASN A 364 -12.06 3.16 -11.95
CA ASN A 364 -13.19 3.67 -12.73
C ASN A 364 -13.94 2.50 -13.39
N GLY A 365 -15.25 2.42 -13.18
CA GLY A 365 -16.10 1.42 -13.81
C GLY A 365 -16.37 1.75 -15.27
N THR A 366 -15.83 0.95 -16.18
CA THR A 366 -15.93 1.21 -17.64
C THR A 366 -16.43 0.02 -18.46
N GLY A 367 -16.67 -1.13 -17.83
CA GLY A 367 -17.03 -2.39 -18.50
C GLY A 367 -18.54 -2.66 -18.65
N PRO A 368 -18.93 -3.64 -19.49
CA PRO A 368 -20.33 -4.08 -19.59
C PRO A 368 -20.86 -4.66 -18.28
N GLY A 369 -21.93 -4.07 -17.73
CA GLY A 369 -22.49 -4.48 -16.44
C GLY A 369 -21.75 -3.90 -15.22
N ASP A 370 -20.72 -3.09 -15.46
CA ASP A 370 -20.05 -2.29 -14.44
C ASP A 370 -20.73 -0.91 -14.34
N GLU A 371 -21.06 -0.47 -13.13
CA GLU A 371 -21.68 0.84 -12.94
C GLU A 371 -20.65 1.94 -13.25
N PRO A 372 -20.99 2.95 -14.09
CA PRO A 372 -20.05 3.99 -14.42
C PRO A 372 -19.79 4.89 -13.21
N GLY A 373 -18.51 5.10 -12.88
CA GLY A 373 -18.11 5.92 -11.75
C GLY A 373 -16.86 5.39 -11.06
N MET A 374 -16.47 6.05 -9.98
CA MET A 374 -15.35 5.62 -9.15
C MET A 374 -15.81 4.51 -8.19
N HIS A 375 -15.08 3.40 -8.17
CA HIS A 375 -15.30 2.31 -7.21
C HIS A 375 -14.14 2.27 -6.23
N GLU A 376 -14.35 2.89 -5.07
CA GLU A 376 -13.36 3.07 -3.99
C GLU A 376 -12.93 1.73 -3.36
N ALA A 377 -13.79 0.71 -3.38
CA ALA A 377 -13.54 -0.61 -2.78
C ALA A 377 -12.85 -1.63 -3.72
N ARG A 378 -12.29 -1.14 -4.84
CA ARG A 378 -11.53 -1.97 -5.77
C ARG A 378 -10.05 -1.76 -5.56
N ARG A 379 -9.27 -2.82 -5.71
CA ARG A 379 -7.85 -2.81 -5.38
C ARG A 379 -6.98 -2.30 -6.54
N SER A 380 -5.76 -1.87 -6.27
CA SER A 380 -4.79 -1.48 -7.30
C SER A 380 -3.36 -1.81 -6.90
N ARG A 381 -2.64 -2.49 -7.80
CA ARG A 381 -1.27 -2.95 -7.57
C ARG A 381 -0.25 -1.98 -8.17
N LEU A 382 0.82 -1.68 -7.46
CA LEU A 382 2.02 -1.01 -7.95
C LEU A 382 3.20 -1.96 -7.80
N ASP A 383 3.72 -2.43 -8.93
CA ASP A 383 4.83 -3.41 -9.00
C ASP A 383 5.85 -3.06 -10.09
N SER A 384 5.64 -1.95 -10.79
CA SER A 384 6.46 -1.51 -11.90
C SER A 384 6.84 -0.05 -11.77
N TYR A 385 8.10 0.25 -12.07
CA TYR A 385 8.67 1.59 -11.99
C TYR A 385 9.64 1.82 -13.16
N ASP A 386 9.38 2.87 -13.95
CA ASP A 386 10.16 3.23 -15.13
C ASP A 386 10.69 4.67 -15.00
N PRO A 387 11.91 4.85 -14.44
CA PRO A 387 12.53 6.16 -14.31
C PRO A 387 13.27 6.59 -15.58
N ILE A 388 13.05 7.83 -15.99
CA ILE A 388 13.79 8.53 -17.05
C ILE A 388 14.40 9.80 -16.46
N THR A 389 15.69 9.75 -16.13
CA THR A 389 16.42 10.92 -15.64
C THR A 389 16.95 11.77 -16.80
N THR A 390 16.72 13.08 -16.75
CA THR A 390 17.30 14.06 -17.68
C THR A 390 18.16 15.06 -16.90
N MET A 391 19.39 15.28 -17.36
CA MET A 391 20.37 16.18 -16.71
C MET A 391 20.79 17.29 -17.68
N TYR A 392 20.87 18.52 -17.20
CA TYR A 392 21.26 19.70 -17.99
C TYR A 392 22.53 20.37 -17.43
N SER A 393 23.57 20.50 -18.25
CA SER A 393 24.81 21.22 -17.93
C SER A 393 24.81 22.61 -18.58
N GLU A 394 25.23 23.67 -17.87
CA GLU A 394 25.47 24.96 -18.52
C GLU A 394 26.60 24.84 -19.57
N GLY A 395 26.41 25.47 -20.72
CA GLY A 395 27.45 25.60 -21.76
C GLY A 395 27.19 24.88 -23.09
N PHE A 396 26.15 24.05 -23.18
CA PHE A 396 25.68 23.47 -24.45
C PHE A 396 24.21 23.80 -24.74
N ALA A 397 23.81 25.05 -24.51
CA ALA A 397 22.62 25.62 -25.16
C ALA A 397 22.92 25.92 -26.65
N SER A 398 23.26 24.88 -27.42
CA SER A 398 22.88 24.84 -28.83
C SER A 398 21.51 24.16 -28.86
N PRO A 399 20.44 24.80 -29.35
CA PRO A 399 19.08 24.26 -29.41
C PRO A 399 18.88 22.97 -30.24
N GLY A 400 19.90 22.13 -30.43
CA GLY A 400 19.80 20.97 -31.31
C GLY A 400 20.86 19.87 -31.14
N GLY A 401 21.40 19.58 -29.95
CA GLY A 401 22.35 18.46 -29.91
C GLY A 401 23.00 17.95 -28.63
N ALA A 402 22.53 18.29 -27.43
CA ALA A 402 22.86 17.44 -26.28
C ALA A 402 21.83 16.28 -26.27
N PRO A 403 22.18 15.04 -26.66
CA PRO A 403 21.29 13.92 -26.42
C PRO A 403 21.02 13.85 -24.92
N PRO A 404 19.78 13.64 -24.46
CA PRO A 404 19.56 13.23 -23.09
C PRO A 404 20.53 12.07 -22.82
N ILE A 405 21.32 12.16 -21.73
CA ILE A 405 22.02 11.00 -21.24
C ILE A 405 20.91 10.07 -20.76
N LEU A 406 20.39 9.26 -21.69
CA LEU A 406 19.54 8.14 -21.37
C LEU A 406 20.41 7.23 -20.53
N ILE A 407 20.18 7.25 -19.21
CA ILE A 407 20.53 6.14 -18.35
C ILE A 407 19.73 4.98 -18.93
N THR A 408 20.38 4.23 -19.84
CA THR A 408 19.74 3.11 -20.52
C THR A 408 19.42 2.08 -19.42
N PRO A 409 18.33 1.32 -19.50
CA PRO A 409 17.94 0.36 -18.46
C PRO A 409 19.08 -0.61 -18.03
N GLY A 410 20.08 -0.83 -18.90
CA GLY A 410 21.31 -1.58 -18.58
C GLY A 410 22.29 -0.92 -17.60
N MET A 411 22.24 0.40 -17.37
CA MET A 411 22.98 1.09 -16.30
C MET A 411 22.22 1.08 -14.96
N ALA A 412 20.87 1.11 -14.99
CA ALA A 412 20.03 0.87 -13.81
C ALA A 412 20.22 -0.55 -13.25
N ALA A 413 20.46 -1.55 -14.12
CA ALA A 413 20.77 -2.92 -13.69
C ALA A 413 22.12 -3.07 -12.93
N ARG A 414 23.03 -2.10 -13.01
CA ARG A 414 24.29 -2.10 -12.22
C ARG A 414 24.20 -1.33 -10.90
N TYR A 415 23.21 -0.45 -10.76
CA TYR A 415 22.87 0.28 -9.54
C TYR A 415 21.52 -0.15 -8.94
N GLY A 416 21.08 -1.36 -9.27
CA GLY A 416 20.06 -2.10 -8.55
C GLY A 416 18.63 -1.72 -8.94
N SER A 417 17.92 -2.70 -9.51
CA SER A 417 16.49 -2.89 -9.29
C SER A 417 16.12 -3.03 -7.79
N SER A 418 17.12 -3.05 -6.89
CA SER A 418 17.02 -3.06 -5.43
C SER A 418 16.87 -1.67 -4.78
N ALA A 419 16.58 -0.61 -5.54
CA ALA A 419 16.62 0.78 -5.07
C ALA A 419 15.24 1.46 -4.89
N VAL A 420 14.13 0.73 -5.11
CA VAL A 420 12.82 1.17 -4.63
C VAL A 420 12.62 0.55 -3.25
N GLN A 421 12.95 1.29 -2.21
CA GLN A 421 12.50 0.93 -0.88
C GLN A 421 11.03 1.36 -0.77
N TRP A 422 10.13 0.40 -0.89
CA TRP A 422 8.77 0.55 -0.39
C TRP A 422 8.84 0.56 1.14
N ASP A 423 9.34 1.66 1.70
CA ASP A 423 9.22 1.89 3.13
C ASP A 423 7.72 1.91 3.44
N SER A 424 7.26 0.97 4.26
CA SER A 424 5.96 1.04 4.89
C SER A 424 5.93 2.31 5.74
N ILE A 425 5.45 3.42 5.21
CA ILE A 425 5.42 4.64 5.99
C ILE A 425 4.31 4.57 7.00
N GLY A 426 4.73 4.78 8.24
CA GLY A 426 3.86 4.93 9.38
C GLY A 426 2.85 6.04 9.11
N TRP A 427 1.58 5.65 9.22
CA TRP A 427 0.60 6.39 10.00
C TRP A 427 0.56 7.91 9.76
N ILE A 428 -0.23 8.33 8.78
CA ILE A 428 -0.90 9.64 8.85
C ILE A 428 -1.90 9.54 10.01
N ASN A 429 -1.54 10.07 11.18
CA ASN A 429 -2.38 10.07 12.38
C ASN A 429 -3.74 10.73 12.09
N GLY A 430 -4.83 9.95 12.03
CA GLY A 430 -6.17 10.50 12.26
C GLY A 430 -7.36 9.87 11.53
N THR A 431 -7.17 9.10 10.47
CA THR A 431 -8.30 8.49 9.72
C THR A 431 -8.07 7.00 9.51
N ASN A 432 -9.12 6.20 9.75
CA ASN A 432 -9.11 4.74 9.77
C ASN A 432 -8.37 4.14 8.56
N GLN A 433 -7.32 3.37 8.81
CA GLN A 433 -6.55 2.59 7.84
C GLN A 433 -7.24 1.25 7.56
N THR A 434 -7.67 0.99 6.32
CA THR A 434 -7.94 -0.39 5.83
C THR A 434 -7.44 -0.69 4.41
N GLY A 435 -6.64 0.19 3.78
CA GLY A 435 -6.47 0.14 2.32
C GLY A 435 -5.06 0.02 1.73
N TRP A 436 -3.97 -0.18 2.48
CA TRP A 436 -2.61 -0.26 1.91
C TRP A 436 -1.76 -1.35 2.54
N ASN A 437 -1.16 -2.19 1.70
CA ASN A 437 -0.28 -3.28 2.10
C ASN A 437 0.91 -3.40 1.13
N SER A 438 2.10 -3.69 1.65
CA SER A 438 3.35 -3.73 0.86
C SER A 438 4.22 -4.93 1.25
N THR A 439 4.72 -5.65 0.26
CA THR A 439 5.52 -6.88 0.42
C THR A 439 6.66 -6.91 -0.60
N GLY A 440 7.90 -6.69 -0.15
CA GLY A 440 9.05 -6.68 -1.05
C GLY A 440 9.02 -5.51 -2.03
N ASP A 441 9.09 -5.79 -3.33
CA ASP A 441 9.14 -4.79 -4.41
C ASP A 441 7.73 -4.41 -4.95
N HIS A 442 6.67 -4.75 -4.21
CA HIS A 442 5.28 -4.57 -4.61
C HIS A 442 4.47 -3.89 -3.50
N ALA A 443 3.47 -3.11 -3.92
CA ALA A 443 2.46 -2.55 -3.04
C ALA A 443 1.06 -2.67 -3.64
N MET A 444 0.05 -2.74 -2.78
CA MET A 444 -1.35 -2.84 -3.15
C MET A 444 -2.17 -1.84 -2.34
N PHE A 445 -2.98 -1.06 -3.04
CA PHE A 445 -4.14 -0.42 -2.44
C PHE A 445 -5.29 -1.43 -2.42
N GLU A 446 -5.79 -1.83 -1.25
CA GLU A 446 -6.95 -2.73 -1.11
C GLU A 446 -8.27 -1.98 -1.30
N ASP A 447 -8.27 -0.70 -0.90
CA ASP A 447 -9.35 0.28 -1.06
C ASP A 447 -8.74 1.65 -1.39
N GLU A 448 -9.59 2.64 -1.63
CA GLU A 448 -9.24 4.07 -1.61
C GLU A 448 -8.33 4.39 -0.42
N GLY A 449 -7.29 5.18 -0.69
CA GLY A 449 -6.41 5.63 0.38
C GLY A 449 -5.17 6.35 -0.10
N TYR A 450 -4.34 6.71 0.88
CA TYR A 450 -3.07 7.38 0.67
C TYR A 450 -1.92 6.41 0.85
N GLY A 451 -0.95 6.47 -0.04
CA GLY A 451 0.27 5.68 0.03
C GLY A 451 1.46 6.57 -0.27
N LEU A 452 2.54 6.41 0.48
CA LEU A 452 3.76 7.15 0.25
C LEU A 452 4.81 6.20 -0.33
N VAL A 453 5.46 6.64 -1.40
CA VAL A 453 6.51 5.89 -2.08
C VAL A 453 7.81 6.68 -2.05
N ARG A 454 8.86 6.10 -1.47
CA ARG A 454 10.21 6.69 -1.46
C ARG A 454 11.10 6.01 -2.48
N PHE A 455 11.91 6.79 -3.17
CA PHE A 455 12.83 6.29 -4.19
C PHE A 455 14.27 6.60 -3.78
N SER A 456 15.08 5.56 -3.66
CA SER A 456 16.50 5.72 -3.33
C SER A 456 17.34 5.86 -4.60
N GLN A 457 17.30 7.05 -5.20
CA GLN A 457 18.17 7.40 -6.33
C GLN A 457 19.22 8.42 -5.87
N ASN A 458 20.30 7.96 -5.25
CA ASN A 458 21.45 8.82 -4.99
C ASN A 458 22.23 9.00 -6.30
N ILE A 459 22.11 10.19 -6.88
CA ILE A 459 22.80 10.57 -8.10
C ILE A 459 23.87 11.64 -7.85
N SER A 460 24.16 11.96 -6.58
CA SER A 460 25.17 12.96 -6.21
C SER A 460 26.53 12.67 -6.80
N GLY A 461 26.98 11.41 -6.81
CA GLY A 461 28.26 11.02 -7.44
C GLY A 461 28.29 11.19 -8.96
N ILE A 462 27.14 11.42 -9.60
CA ILE A 462 26.99 11.71 -11.02
C ILE A 462 26.84 13.22 -11.26
N ILE A 463 26.27 13.96 -10.31
CA ILE A 463 25.99 15.39 -10.45
C ILE A 463 27.14 16.26 -9.94
N LEU A 464 27.77 15.84 -8.85
CA LEU A 464 28.86 16.52 -8.20
C LEU A 464 30.19 15.94 -8.68
N ASP A 465 31.17 16.81 -8.91
CA ASP A 465 32.55 16.44 -9.11
C ASP A 465 33.06 15.73 -7.84
N PRO A 466 33.41 14.43 -7.90
CA PRO A 466 33.86 13.71 -6.71
C PRO A 466 35.20 14.21 -6.15
N ILE A 467 35.95 15.01 -6.93
CA ILE A 467 37.25 15.58 -6.54
C ILE A 467 37.07 16.98 -5.95
N HIS A 468 36.32 17.84 -6.64
CA HIS A 468 36.19 19.26 -6.30
C HIS A 468 34.91 19.60 -5.54
N TRP A 469 33.94 18.67 -5.50
CA TRP A 469 32.58 18.90 -5.02
C TRP A 469 31.84 20.04 -5.75
N ASP A 470 32.34 20.41 -6.93
CA ASP A 470 31.73 21.38 -7.84
C ASP A 470 30.68 20.70 -8.72
N ARG A 471 29.64 21.44 -9.14
CA ARG A 471 28.54 20.89 -9.94
C ARG A 471 28.94 20.65 -11.39
N TRP A 472 28.63 19.46 -11.94
CA TRP A 472 28.68 19.20 -13.39
C TRP A 472 27.38 19.61 -14.11
N TYR A 473 26.26 19.55 -13.40
CA TYR A 473 24.93 19.84 -13.92
C TYR A 473 24.22 20.84 -13.01
N TYR A 474 23.49 21.77 -13.61
CA TYR A 474 22.79 22.82 -12.86
C TYR A 474 21.38 22.41 -12.49
N ASN A 475 20.70 21.67 -13.37
CA ASN A 475 19.36 21.16 -13.14
C ASN A 475 19.32 19.67 -13.45
N THR A 476 18.71 18.92 -12.53
CA THR A 476 18.40 17.51 -12.71
C THR A 476 16.92 17.27 -12.48
N THR A 477 16.27 16.73 -13.50
CA THR A 477 14.85 16.42 -13.50
C THR A 477 14.67 14.94 -13.76
N ILE A 478 13.90 14.26 -12.92
CA ILE A 478 13.50 12.88 -13.14
C ILE A 478 12.05 12.87 -13.64
N TYR A 479 11.83 12.18 -14.76
CA TYR A 479 10.51 11.82 -15.26
C TYR A 479 10.24 10.37 -14.91
N ASN A 480 9.24 10.12 -14.09
CA ASN A 480 8.98 8.79 -13.57
C ASN A 480 7.58 8.32 -13.91
N LYS A 481 7.45 7.00 -14.01
CA LYS A 481 6.18 6.33 -14.17
C LYS A 481 6.07 5.21 -13.16
N LEU A 482 4.96 5.20 -12.42
CA LEU A 482 4.56 4.05 -11.63
C LEU A 482 3.53 3.28 -12.43
N GLY A 483 3.58 1.95 -12.30
CA GLY A 483 2.78 1.05 -13.11
C GLY A 483 2.40 -0.24 -12.40
N SER A 484 1.46 -0.92 -13.04
CA SER A 484 1.11 -2.32 -12.80
C SER A 484 1.55 -3.13 -14.02
N ASP A 485 2.37 -4.15 -13.83
CA ASP A 485 2.90 -5.05 -14.86
C ASP A 485 2.41 -6.48 -14.61
N GLY A 486 1.88 -7.14 -15.65
CA GLY A 486 1.32 -8.49 -15.55
C GLY A 486 0.19 -8.61 -14.52
N TRP A 487 -0.77 -7.68 -14.52
CA TRP A 487 -1.87 -7.63 -13.54
C TRP A 487 -3.21 -7.30 -14.18
N ALA A 488 -4.30 -7.88 -13.66
CA ALA A 488 -5.67 -7.66 -14.14
C ALA A 488 -5.86 -7.88 -15.67
N GLY A 489 -5.07 -8.76 -16.28
CA GLY A 489 -5.07 -9.00 -17.72
C GLY A 489 -4.40 -7.92 -18.57
N TYR A 490 -3.59 -7.07 -17.95
CA TYR A 490 -2.75 -6.10 -18.63
C TYR A 490 -1.28 -6.50 -18.52
N GLU A 491 -0.57 -6.39 -19.64
CA GLU A 491 0.90 -6.47 -19.63
C GLU A 491 1.48 -5.28 -18.87
N HIS A 492 1.01 -4.05 -19.13
CA HIS A 492 1.55 -2.87 -18.44
C HIS A 492 0.55 -1.70 -18.46
N ILE A 493 0.22 -1.15 -17.29
CA ILE A 493 -0.53 0.12 -17.14
C ILE A 493 0.32 1.11 -16.35
N ARG A 494 0.29 2.38 -16.74
CA ARG A 494 1.03 3.48 -16.09
C ARG A 494 0.04 4.50 -15.55
N PRO A 495 -0.57 4.26 -14.38
CA PRO A 495 -1.60 5.15 -13.88
C PRO A 495 -1.03 6.48 -13.36
N VAL A 496 0.26 6.52 -13.02
CA VAL A 496 0.91 7.72 -12.49
C VAL A 496 2.12 8.07 -13.33
N ASN A 497 2.15 9.32 -13.82
CA ASN A 497 3.34 9.94 -14.40
C ASN A 497 3.63 11.20 -13.61
N TYR A 498 4.85 11.34 -13.10
CA TYR A 498 5.25 12.50 -12.32
C TYR A 498 6.63 12.98 -12.74
N THR A 499 6.90 14.26 -12.47
CA THR A 499 8.17 14.89 -12.78
C THR A 499 8.70 15.50 -11.50
N TYR A 500 9.88 15.07 -11.07
CA TYR A 500 10.52 15.59 -9.88
C TYR A 500 11.78 16.36 -10.26
N GLN A 501 11.90 17.58 -9.76
CA GLN A 501 13.10 18.40 -9.94
C GLN A 501 13.84 18.51 -8.60
N TYR A 502 15.11 18.10 -8.61
CA TYR A 502 15.97 18.27 -7.45
C TYR A 502 16.24 19.75 -7.19
N PRO A 503 16.06 20.23 -5.94
CA PRO A 503 16.56 21.52 -5.51
C PRO A 503 18.08 21.63 -5.75
N HIS A 504 18.56 22.83 -6.01
CA HIS A 504 19.96 23.10 -6.33
C HIS A 504 20.82 23.40 -5.09
N THR A 505 20.18 23.62 -3.95
CA THR A 505 20.83 23.96 -2.69
C THR A 505 20.98 22.74 -1.76
N PRO A 506 22.06 22.67 -0.96
CA PRO A 506 22.12 21.70 0.12
C PRO A 506 21.07 22.00 1.20
N PHE A 507 20.61 20.96 1.88
CA PHE A 507 19.68 21.11 3.01
C PHE A 507 20.41 21.19 4.36
N ALA A 508 21.69 20.81 4.38
CA ALA A 508 22.52 20.88 5.56
C ALA A 508 23.88 21.53 5.25
N ALA A 509 24.37 22.33 6.21
CA ALA A 509 25.68 22.97 6.16
C ALA A 509 26.45 22.69 7.45
N TRP A 510 27.77 22.50 7.37
CA TRP A 510 28.58 22.38 8.58
C TRP A 510 28.60 23.70 9.36
N PHE A 511 28.52 23.60 10.68
CA PHE A 511 28.83 24.68 11.61
C PHE A 511 29.85 24.20 12.62
N ASN A 512 30.96 24.93 12.67
CA ASN A 512 32.04 24.69 13.60
C ASN A 512 32.14 25.87 14.56
N MET A 513 32.31 25.59 15.83
CA MET A 513 32.64 26.57 16.86
C MET A 513 33.90 26.12 17.56
N THR A 514 34.92 26.95 17.53
CA THR A 514 36.21 26.66 18.18
C THR A 514 36.47 27.69 19.26
N LEU A 515 36.67 27.23 20.50
CA LEU A 515 37.08 28.06 21.61
C LEU A 515 38.61 28.18 21.66
N TYR A 516 39.10 29.41 21.53
CA TYR A 516 40.52 29.73 21.66
C TYR A 516 40.85 30.26 23.05
N SER A 517 42.03 29.86 23.53
CA SER A 517 42.67 30.55 24.65
C SER A 517 43.28 31.85 24.15
N GLY A 518 43.27 32.92 24.95
CA GLY A 518 43.67 34.27 24.52
C GLY A 518 45.04 34.35 23.78
N ALA A 519 45.99 33.47 24.08
CA ALA A 519 47.32 33.48 23.46
C ALA A 519 47.38 32.99 21.99
N GLY A 520 46.25 32.82 21.29
CA GLY A 520 46.20 32.40 19.88
C GLY A 520 46.61 30.94 19.62
N GLY A 521 46.87 30.16 20.68
CA GLY A 521 47.04 28.72 20.60
C GLY A 521 45.70 28.01 20.78
N LEU A 522 45.48 26.94 20.01
CA LEU A 522 44.54 25.89 20.40
C LEU A 522 44.85 25.54 21.86
N ALA A 523 43.83 25.47 22.72
CA ALA A 523 43.96 25.34 24.18
C ALA A 523 44.53 23.98 24.65
N ALA A 524 45.48 23.40 23.92
CA ALA A 524 46.08 22.10 24.17
C ALA A 524 47.10 22.13 25.32
N ASP A 525 47.86 23.22 25.50
CA ASP A 525 49.06 23.16 26.38
C ASP A 525 49.11 24.18 27.53
N ALA A 526 48.16 25.11 27.64
CA ALA A 526 48.09 26.03 28.77
C ALA A 526 46.76 25.83 29.49
N ALA A 527 46.77 25.05 30.58
CA ALA A 527 45.60 24.87 31.44
C ALA A 527 45.07 26.25 31.93
N PRO A 528 43.90 26.73 31.46
CA PRO A 528 43.24 27.85 32.08
C PRO A 528 42.60 27.31 33.35
N ARG A 529 43.14 27.68 34.53
CA ARG A 529 42.67 27.18 35.82
C ARG A 529 41.25 27.58 36.21
N ASN A 530 40.54 28.37 35.39
CA ASN A 530 39.21 28.90 35.72
C ASN A 530 38.15 28.76 34.58
N ILE A 531 38.38 27.98 33.52
CA ILE A 531 37.27 27.56 32.64
C ILE A 531 36.85 26.17 33.13
N THR A 532 36.01 26.17 34.16
CA THR A 532 35.54 24.97 34.86
C THR A 532 34.51 24.23 34.01
N HIS A 533 34.92 23.36 33.08
CA HIS A 533 33.98 22.42 32.43
C HIS A 533 32.67 23.07 31.91
N ASP A 534 32.70 24.34 31.53
CA ASP A 534 31.47 24.98 31.09
C ASP A 534 31.23 24.56 29.64
N SER A 535 30.28 23.63 29.50
CA SER A 535 29.84 23.09 28.22
C SER A 535 29.55 24.23 27.26
N SER A 536 30.20 24.23 26.11
CA SER A 536 29.78 25.11 25.03
C SER A 536 28.53 24.51 24.39
N THR A 537 27.47 25.31 24.22
CA THR A 537 26.24 24.87 23.57
C THR A 537 25.96 25.71 22.34
N ILE A 538 25.47 25.08 21.29
CA ILE A 538 24.88 25.74 20.14
C ILE A 538 23.41 25.34 20.12
N THR A 539 22.52 26.30 19.87
CA THR A 539 21.12 26.07 19.62
C THR A 539 20.66 26.96 18.48
N ILE A 540 20.22 26.33 17.41
CA ILE A 540 19.70 26.99 16.22
C ILE A 540 18.20 27.18 16.41
N HIS A 541 17.73 28.38 16.12
CA HIS A 541 16.33 28.75 16.08
C HIS A 541 16.07 29.56 14.82
N THR A 542 14.81 29.65 14.43
CA THR A 542 14.40 30.48 13.31
C THR A 542 14.30 31.93 13.77
N ASP A 543 14.66 32.86 12.88
CA ASP A 543 14.56 34.29 13.17
C ASP A 543 13.10 34.74 12.95
N GLU A 544 12.31 34.77 14.04
CA GLU A 544 10.90 35.14 14.03
C GLU A 544 10.67 36.61 13.60
N ASP A 545 11.68 37.47 13.70
CA ASP A 545 11.57 38.91 13.40
C ASP A 545 11.72 39.21 11.90
N ARG A 546 12.24 38.27 11.11
CA ARG A 546 12.28 38.32 9.64
C ARG A 546 11.12 37.53 9.09
N ILE A 547 10.52 37.97 7.97
CA ILE A 547 9.38 37.33 7.30
C ILE A 547 9.82 35.95 6.78
N SER A 548 9.90 35.00 7.70
CA SER A 548 10.33 33.63 7.49
C SER A 548 9.15 32.72 7.78
N MET A 549 9.00 31.69 6.97
CA MET A 549 8.05 30.61 7.23
C MET A 549 8.86 29.39 7.65
N MET A 550 8.40 28.70 8.69
CA MET A 550 9.00 27.41 9.03
C MET A 550 8.87 26.47 7.81
N LEU A 551 9.89 25.66 7.56
CA LEU A 551 9.93 24.84 6.34
C LEU A 551 8.75 23.85 6.28
N ASP A 552 8.39 23.26 7.41
CA ASP A 552 7.22 22.38 7.54
C ASP A 552 5.90 23.13 7.32
N GLU A 553 5.73 24.33 7.89
CA GLU A 553 4.57 25.19 7.65
C GLU A 553 4.45 25.59 6.17
N TYR A 554 5.58 25.89 5.52
CA TYR A 554 5.63 26.16 4.09
C TYR A 554 5.25 24.93 3.27
N LEU A 555 5.85 23.77 3.55
CA LEU A 555 5.54 22.54 2.83
C LEU A 555 4.08 22.15 2.99
N TYR A 556 3.51 22.33 4.18
CA TYR A 556 2.08 22.16 4.42
C TYR A 556 1.26 23.11 3.55
N ALA A 557 1.52 24.42 3.65
CA ALA A 557 0.75 25.44 2.93
C ALA A 557 0.86 25.29 1.41
N LYS A 558 2.06 24.95 0.92
CA LYS A 558 2.36 24.75 -0.51
C LYS A 558 1.65 23.53 -1.05
N THR A 559 1.70 22.42 -0.33
CA THR A 559 1.01 21.20 -0.74
C THR A 559 -0.50 21.41 -0.76
N LEU A 560 -1.06 22.02 0.28
CA LEU A 560 -2.49 22.29 0.37
C LEU A 560 -2.94 23.23 -0.75
N HIS A 561 -2.12 24.23 -1.07
CA HIS A 561 -2.37 25.15 -2.16
C HIS A 561 -2.39 24.44 -3.53
N ASP A 562 -1.39 23.60 -3.80
CA ASP A 562 -1.24 22.93 -5.09
C ASP A 562 -2.29 21.85 -5.34
N THR A 563 -2.71 21.17 -4.27
CA THR A 563 -3.49 19.93 -4.36
C THR A 563 -4.93 20.11 -3.89
N GLY A 564 -5.17 21.08 -3.00
CA GLY A 564 -6.42 21.19 -2.26
C GLY A 564 -6.62 20.08 -1.22
N ASP A 565 -5.61 19.25 -0.97
CA ASP A 565 -5.70 18.05 -0.13
C ASP A 565 -4.86 18.20 1.16
N GLU A 566 -5.55 18.21 2.30
CA GLU A 566 -4.91 18.30 3.63
C GLU A 566 -4.11 17.05 3.99
N ASN A 567 -4.53 15.86 3.55
CA ASN A 567 -3.81 14.61 3.82
C ASN A 567 -2.50 14.57 3.06
N PHE A 568 -2.48 15.11 1.82
CA PHE A 568 -1.24 15.30 1.10
C PHE A 568 -0.26 16.19 1.87
N SER A 569 -0.78 17.28 2.41
CA SER A 569 0.01 18.25 3.17
C SER A 569 0.59 17.65 4.46
N ARG A 570 -0.22 16.88 5.20
CA ARG A 570 0.21 16.20 6.42
C ARG A 570 1.28 15.15 6.15
N GLY A 571 1.07 14.31 5.13
CA GLY A 571 2.03 13.26 4.78
C GLY A 571 3.43 13.80 4.45
N ILE A 572 3.51 14.99 3.86
CA ILE A 572 4.80 15.62 3.53
C ILE A 572 5.43 16.28 4.75
N VAL A 573 4.63 16.89 5.64
CA VAL A 573 5.15 17.45 6.90
C VAL A 573 5.73 16.35 7.79
N ASP A 574 5.14 15.16 7.81
CA ASP A 574 5.70 14.01 8.54
C ASP A 574 7.08 13.58 7.99
N GLU A 575 7.38 13.94 6.74
CA GLU A 575 8.69 13.74 6.09
C GLU A 575 9.55 15.00 6.03
N ALA A 576 9.08 16.10 6.63
CA ALA A 576 9.88 17.27 6.90
C ALA A 576 10.67 17.05 8.20
N TYR A 577 11.87 17.62 8.27
CA TYR A 577 12.82 17.37 9.35
C TYR A 577 12.27 17.58 10.77
N THR A 578 12.52 16.61 11.66
CA THR A 578 12.70 16.84 13.09
C THR A 578 14.16 16.51 13.44
N MET A 579 15.03 17.52 13.50
CA MET A 579 16.47 17.32 13.76
C MET A 579 16.96 18.08 14.99
N ASP A 580 18.05 17.55 15.55
CA ASP A 580 18.78 18.15 16.66
C ASP A 580 19.40 19.49 16.23
N ASN A 581 18.64 20.58 16.45
CA ASN A 581 19.12 21.95 16.30
C ASN A 581 20.04 22.38 17.46
N ALA A 582 20.46 21.44 18.30
CA ALA A 582 21.33 21.70 19.42
C ALA A 582 22.52 20.77 19.41
N ALA A 583 23.69 21.31 19.73
CA ALA A 583 24.87 20.51 19.97
C ALA A 583 25.58 21.04 21.22
N SER A 584 26.30 20.17 21.91
CA SER A 584 27.12 20.54 23.06
C SER A 584 28.48 19.88 22.98
N GLY A 585 29.51 20.57 23.45
CA GLY A 585 30.87 20.05 23.41
C GLY A 585 31.87 20.83 24.25
N ASP A 586 33.05 20.25 24.42
CA ASP A 586 34.15 20.83 25.16
C ASP A 586 35.18 21.42 24.17
N ARG A 587 35.32 22.76 24.17
CA ARG A 587 36.35 23.55 23.44
C ARG A 587 36.26 23.57 21.91
N SER A 588 35.70 22.56 21.28
CA SER A 588 35.36 22.56 19.86
C SER A 588 34.05 21.83 19.69
N LEU A 589 33.15 22.43 18.93
CA LEU A 589 31.85 21.87 18.61
C LEU A 589 31.66 21.92 17.11
N SER A 590 31.30 20.79 16.52
CA SER A 590 31.01 20.68 15.10
C SER A 590 29.66 20.01 14.97
N MET A 591 28.74 20.65 14.25
CA MET A 591 27.43 20.10 13.98
C MET A 591 27.01 20.38 12.54
N TRP A 592 26.05 19.61 12.05
CA TRP A 592 25.31 19.96 10.84
C TRP A 592 24.17 20.89 11.24
N MET A 593 24.11 22.04 10.58
CA MET A 593 22.94 22.90 10.62
C MET A 593 22.02 22.50 9.48
N ASN A 594 20.73 22.42 9.77
CA ASN A 594 19.75 22.05 8.78
C ASN A 594 18.87 23.23 8.44
N LYS A 595 18.33 23.21 7.23
CA LYS A 595 17.40 24.22 6.76
C LYS A 595 16.06 24.03 7.45
N THR A 596 15.75 24.91 8.39
CA THR A 596 14.51 24.86 9.21
C THR A 596 13.49 25.93 8.84
N ALA A 597 13.91 26.94 8.08
CA ALA A 597 13.07 28.03 7.61
C ALA A 597 13.39 28.39 6.17
N LEU A 598 12.50 29.16 5.57
CA LEU A 598 12.67 29.80 4.28
C LEU A 598 12.57 31.30 4.48
N GLU A 599 13.58 32.05 4.02
CA GLU A 599 13.42 33.51 3.91
C GLU A 599 12.59 33.76 2.67
N TRP A 600 11.47 34.47 2.84
CA TRP A 600 10.74 35.00 1.72
C TRP A 600 10.86 36.51 1.70
N HIS A 601 11.65 37.03 0.76
CA HIS A 601 11.59 38.44 0.44
C HIS A 601 10.25 38.71 -0.25
N GLY A 602 9.29 39.26 0.49
CA GLY A 602 8.00 39.74 -0.03
C GLY A 602 8.10 40.91 -1.03
N GLY A 603 9.22 41.05 -1.73
CA GLY A 603 9.48 42.08 -2.71
C GLY A 603 10.18 41.47 -3.91
N PHE A 604 9.55 41.60 -5.08
CA PHE A 604 10.26 41.69 -6.35
C PHE A 604 11.52 42.52 -6.15
N ASP A 605 12.67 42.01 -6.61
CA ASP A 605 13.86 42.85 -6.71
C ASP A 605 13.61 44.00 -7.70
N ALA A 606 14.39 45.06 -7.58
CA ALA A 606 14.34 46.22 -8.45
C ALA A 606 14.91 45.95 -9.87
N HIS A 607 14.99 44.69 -10.33
CA HIS A 607 15.52 44.31 -11.64
C HIS A 607 14.54 43.60 -12.56
N GLY A 608 13.28 43.36 -12.16
CA GLY A 608 12.18 43.23 -13.11
C GLY A 608 12.34 42.14 -14.19
N ALA A 609 13.15 41.12 -13.94
CA ALA A 609 13.17 39.92 -14.76
C ALA A 609 12.13 38.95 -14.20
N VAL A 610 10.86 39.21 -14.56
CA VAL A 610 9.89 38.13 -14.66
C VAL A 610 10.51 37.14 -15.65
N LEU A 611 10.90 35.95 -15.20
CA LEU A 611 10.99 34.80 -16.09
C LEU A 611 9.54 34.51 -16.51
N TYR A 612 9.07 35.28 -17.49
CA TYR A 612 7.95 34.89 -18.32
C TYR A 612 8.44 33.66 -19.08
N GLU A 613 7.98 32.48 -18.69
CA GLU A 613 7.59 31.54 -19.73
C GLU A 613 6.49 32.25 -20.53
N GLU A 614 6.83 32.73 -21.72
CA GLU A 614 5.84 33.28 -22.65
C GLU A 614 4.93 32.14 -23.15
N PRO A 615 3.61 32.17 -22.93
CA PRO A 615 2.68 31.76 -23.96
C PRO A 615 2.52 32.95 -24.91
N VAL A 616 2.98 32.76 -26.15
CA VAL A 616 2.74 33.62 -27.30
C VAL A 616 1.28 34.09 -27.35
N ILE A 617 1.01 35.37 -27.09
CA ILE A 617 -0.16 36.07 -27.64
C ILE A 617 0.27 37.46 -28.13
N PHE A 618 0.29 37.60 -29.46
CA PHE A 618 0.49 38.86 -30.14
C PHE A 618 -0.64 39.85 -29.84
N GLY A 619 -0.26 41.05 -29.39
CA GLY A 619 -0.95 42.29 -29.73
C GLY A 619 -1.95 42.81 -28.70
N SER A 620 -1.54 43.78 -27.88
CA SER A 620 -2.17 45.11 -27.87
C SER A 620 -1.39 46.06 -26.95
N THR A 621 -1.62 47.33 -27.20
CA THR A 621 -0.89 48.54 -26.81
C THR A 621 -0.60 48.74 -25.32
N GLN A 622 0.61 49.24 -25.08
CA GLN A 622 1.31 49.51 -23.83
C GLN A 622 0.87 50.83 -23.16
N GLU A 623 -0.41 51.02 -22.86
CA GLU A 623 -0.87 52.22 -22.13
C GLU A 623 -2.23 51.91 -21.48
N ASP A 624 -2.20 51.34 -20.26
CA ASP A 624 -3.22 51.46 -19.20
C ASP A 624 -3.13 50.31 -18.17
N ILE A 625 -1.97 50.13 -17.52
CA ILE A 625 -1.92 49.40 -16.24
C ILE A 625 -1.76 50.42 -15.13
N THR A 626 -2.90 50.87 -14.61
CA THR A 626 -3.01 51.66 -13.38
C THR A 626 -2.53 50.81 -12.19
N PRO A 627 -1.84 51.38 -11.18
CA PRO A 627 -1.42 50.66 -9.98
C PRO A 627 -2.64 50.42 -9.09
N SER A 628 -3.38 49.37 -9.42
CA SER A 628 -4.35 48.73 -8.53
C SER A 628 -3.97 47.28 -8.33
N LEU A 629 -2.68 47.05 -8.04
CA LEU A 629 -2.29 45.91 -7.21
C LEU A 629 -2.87 46.17 -5.81
N ARG A 630 -4.17 45.88 -5.67
CA ARG A 630 -4.69 45.42 -4.37
C ARG A 630 -3.71 44.36 -3.91
N ALA A 631 -3.25 44.46 -2.67
CA ALA A 631 -2.48 43.42 -2.02
C ALA A 631 -3.11 42.07 -2.32
N VAL A 632 -2.59 41.35 -3.32
CA VAL A 632 -2.72 39.91 -3.38
C VAL A 632 -2.11 39.49 -2.05
N PRO A 633 -2.83 38.74 -1.20
CA PRO A 633 -2.23 38.23 0.02
C PRO A 633 -0.91 37.59 -0.39
N LEU A 634 0.21 38.11 0.13
CA LEU A 634 1.56 37.71 -0.28
C LEU A 634 1.74 36.19 -0.28
N GLY A 635 0.93 35.47 0.51
CA GLY A 635 0.83 34.02 0.49
C GLY A 635 0.47 33.38 -0.86
N ALA A 636 -0.43 33.94 -1.69
CA ALA A 636 -0.84 33.26 -2.92
C ALA A 636 0.31 33.17 -3.94
N VAL A 637 1.04 34.28 -4.16
CA VAL A 637 2.17 34.33 -5.11
C VAL A 637 3.34 33.44 -4.66
N VAL A 638 3.58 33.33 -3.35
CA VAL A 638 4.58 32.42 -2.78
C VAL A 638 4.23 30.97 -3.10
N LEU A 639 2.98 30.60 -2.86
CA LEU A 639 2.50 29.23 -3.03
C LEU A 639 2.28 28.89 -4.51
N ASP A 640 2.17 29.88 -5.41
CA ASP A 640 2.16 29.67 -6.87
C ASP A 640 3.56 29.33 -7.44
N SER A 641 4.65 29.61 -6.70
CA SER A 641 6.01 29.37 -7.19
C SER A 641 6.35 27.86 -7.24
N PRO A 642 7.20 27.41 -8.18
CA PRO A 642 7.67 26.02 -8.18
C PRO A 642 8.38 25.68 -6.88
N ARG A 643 8.12 24.50 -6.31
CA ARG A 643 8.61 24.14 -4.98
C ARG A 643 10.13 24.19 -4.86
N TYR A 644 10.84 23.67 -5.86
CA TYR A 644 12.31 23.66 -5.86
C TYR A 644 12.88 25.09 -5.80
N ALA A 645 12.24 26.07 -6.43
CA ALA A 645 12.70 27.46 -6.41
C ALA A 645 12.61 28.07 -5.00
N SER A 646 11.59 27.70 -4.23
CA SER A 646 11.49 28.08 -2.83
C SER A 646 12.48 27.31 -1.95
N LEU A 647 12.68 26.01 -2.21
CA LEU A 647 13.69 25.22 -1.50
C LEU A 647 15.12 25.69 -1.82
N ASP A 648 15.34 26.47 -2.88
CA ASP A 648 16.61 27.10 -3.22
C ASP A 648 16.86 28.46 -2.56
N SER A 649 15.92 28.99 -1.77
CA SER A 649 16.10 30.27 -1.09
C SER A 649 17.03 30.17 0.11
N ASP A 650 17.57 31.32 0.53
CA ASP A 650 18.31 31.42 1.79
C ASP A 650 17.39 31.13 2.99
N ALA A 651 17.98 30.62 4.08
CA ALA A 651 17.25 30.52 5.35
C ALA A 651 17.77 31.56 6.35
N PRO A 652 16.87 32.30 7.02
CA PRO A 652 17.24 33.15 8.12
C PRO A 652 17.32 32.29 9.39
N MET A 653 18.46 32.32 10.06
CA MET A 653 18.72 31.50 11.24
C MET A 653 19.27 32.36 12.36
N GLY A 654 18.65 32.23 13.53
CA GLY A 654 19.25 32.62 14.80
C GLY A 654 20.09 31.48 15.35
N ILE A 655 21.36 31.74 15.67
CA ILE A 655 22.25 30.75 16.28
C ILE A 655 22.62 31.28 17.66
N ASN A 656 22.02 30.67 18.68
CA ASN A 656 22.37 30.89 20.07
C ASN A 656 23.60 30.05 20.39
N MET A 657 24.65 30.69 20.85
CA MET A 657 25.89 30.04 21.20
C MET A 657 26.27 30.44 22.63
N SER A 658 26.72 29.49 23.43
CA SER A 658 27.21 29.74 24.78
C SER A 658 28.61 29.15 24.97
N ALA A 659 29.41 29.84 25.77
CA ALA A 659 30.77 29.45 26.14
C ALA A 659 31.04 29.96 27.58
N GLY A 660 30.89 29.09 28.58
CA GLY A 660 30.89 29.58 29.96
C GLY A 660 29.61 30.35 30.29
N ASP A 661 29.78 31.42 31.04
CA ASP A 661 28.71 32.37 31.37
C ASP A 661 28.39 33.34 30.21
N ALA A 662 29.16 33.30 29.11
CA ALA A 662 28.95 34.17 27.96
C ALA A 662 28.04 33.50 26.93
N SER A 663 27.02 34.24 26.46
CA SER A 663 26.12 33.81 25.40
C SER A 663 26.00 34.87 24.31
N ARG A 664 25.96 34.45 23.05
CA ARG A 664 25.77 35.31 21.88
C ARG A 664 24.71 34.68 20.97
N THR A 665 23.82 35.50 20.46
CA THR A 665 22.98 35.16 19.31
C THR A 665 23.56 35.82 18.08
N ILE A 666 23.81 35.05 17.03
CA ILE A 666 24.09 35.59 15.69
C ILE A 666 22.90 35.31 14.80
N TYR A 667 22.54 36.29 13.98
CA TYR A 667 21.54 36.14 12.94
C TYR A 667 22.26 36.04 11.61
N LEU A 668 22.11 34.89 10.96
CA LEU A 668 22.71 34.64 9.66
C LEU A 668 21.59 34.49 8.64
N LEU A 669 21.72 35.24 7.55
CA LEU A 669 21.08 34.82 6.31
C LEU A 669 22.06 33.85 5.63
N ARG A 670 21.65 32.59 5.47
CA ARG A 670 22.57 31.55 5.06
C ARG A 670 22.15 30.87 3.76
N GLU A 671 23.08 30.92 2.83
CA GLU A 671 23.17 29.97 1.74
C GLU A 671 23.76 28.65 2.27
N PHE A 672 23.00 27.56 2.24
CA PHE A 672 23.39 26.26 2.82
C PHE A 672 24.52 25.53 2.07
N HIS A 673 25.16 26.17 1.09
CA HIS A 673 26.31 25.60 0.39
C HIS A 673 27.67 25.95 1.01
N LEU A 674 27.72 26.82 2.03
CA LEU A 674 28.96 27.20 2.70
C LEU A 674 29.00 26.68 4.14
N PRO A 675 30.09 26.02 4.57
CA PRO A 675 30.31 25.73 5.98
C PRO A 675 30.57 27.02 6.78
N HIS A 676 30.04 27.12 7.99
CA HIS A 676 30.32 28.23 8.91
C HIS A 676 31.34 27.83 9.96
N THR A 677 32.21 28.76 10.33
CA THR A 677 33.10 28.58 11.47
C THR A 677 33.08 29.83 12.33
N GLU A 678 32.65 29.68 13.58
CA GLU A 678 32.70 30.73 14.60
C GLU A 678 33.94 30.54 15.48
N HIS A 679 34.66 31.63 15.73
CA HIS A 679 35.80 31.66 16.63
C HIS A 679 35.41 32.36 17.93
N VAL A 680 35.54 31.65 19.05
CA VAL A 680 35.15 32.12 20.38
C VAL A 680 36.41 32.35 21.22
N THR A 681 36.72 33.61 21.51
CA THR A 681 37.87 33.97 22.36
C THR A 681 37.38 34.72 23.59
N ALA A 682 37.38 34.06 24.76
CA ALA A 682 36.98 34.67 26.03
C ALA A 682 38.19 35.22 26.84
N GLY A 683 39.38 35.26 26.26
CA GLY A 683 40.65 35.63 26.93
C GLY A 683 41.36 36.84 26.31
N GLU A 684 42.60 37.09 26.75
CA GLU A 684 43.44 38.19 26.25
C GLU A 684 43.99 37.89 24.85
N GLY A 685 43.53 38.58 23.81
CA GLY A 685 44.00 38.41 22.42
C GLY A 685 45.17 39.31 22.03
N ALA A 686 45.74 39.07 20.85
CA ALA A 686 46.75 39.94 20.25
C ALA A 686 46.08 41.12 19.51
N LEU A 687 46.49 42.35 19.85
CA LEU A 687 46.12 43.55 19.12
C LEU A 687 47.34 44.10 18.37
N TYR A 688 47.20 44.28 17.07
CA TYR A 688 48.18 44.88 16.19
C TYR A 688 47.73 46.30 15.82
N THR A 689 48.68 47.22 15.70
CA THR A 689 48.38 48.60 15.35
C THR A 689 49.37 49.11 14.32
N ALA A 690 48.91 49.99 13.42
CA ALA A 690 49.72 50.72 12.47
C ALA A 690 49.22 52.15 12.36
N ARG A 691 50.13 53.12 12.44
CA ARG A 691 49.83 54.54 12.20
C ARG A 691 50.07 54.85 10.72
N ALA A 692 49.10 55.46 10.05
CA ALA A 692 49.23 55.87 8.67
C ALA A 692 50.23 57.04 8.53
N ALA A 693 50.69 57.29 7.30
CA ALA A 693 51.71 58.29 7.02
C ALA A 693 51.29 59.73 7.35
N ASP A 694 49.99 60.00 7.50
CA ASP A 694 49.40 61.28 7.92
C ASP A 694 49.54 61.56 9.43
N THR A 695 50.06 60.59 10.21
CA THR A 695 50.24 60.61 11.68
C THR A 695 48.96 60.71 12.51
N SER A 696 47.82 61.04 11.91
CA SER A 696 46.53 61.18 12.59
C SER A 696 45.71 59.90 12.53
N THR A 697 45.96 59.02 11.57
CA THR A 697 45.13 57.82 11.36
C THR A 697 45.80 56.60 11.97
N ILE A 698 45.10 55.92 12.88
CA ILE A 698 45.53 54.68 13.51
C ILE A 698 44.63 53.57 12.99
N ARG A 699 45.23 52.58 12.33
CA ARG A 699 44.59 51.31 12.02
C ARG A 699 44.98 50.29 13.07
N PHE A 700 44.01 49.63 13.68
CA PHE A 700 44.27 48.50 14.56
C PHE A 700 43.49 47.29 14.10
N TRP A 701 44.07 46.11 14.28
CA TRP A 701 43.45 44.85 13.91
C TRP A 701 43.83 43.76 14.89
N THR A 702 42.96 42.79 15.06
CA THR A 702 43.19 41.63 15.90
C THR A 702 43.60 40.44 15.04
N ASP A 703 44.09 39.36 15.66
CA ASP A 703 44.22 38.11 14.93
C ASP A 703 42.84 37.57 14.51
N HIS A 704 42.82 36.67 13.52
CA HIS A 704 41.58 36.07 13.02
C HIS A 704 40.88 35.18 14.06
N THR A 705 41.56 34.80 15.16
CA THR A 705 40.98 33.98 16.23
C THR A 705 40.25 34.81 17.28
N PHE A 706 40.51 36.12 17.37
CA PHE A 706 39.88 37.03 18.34
C PHE A 706 38.38 37.25 18.10
N GLY A 707 37.92 37.10 16.85
CA GLY A 707 36.54 37.39 16.46
C GLY A 707 36.24 38.89 16.30
N ASP A 708 34.97 39.22 16.08
CA ASP A 708 34.51 40.59 15.76
C ASP A 708 34.74 41.56 16.92
N ILE A 709 35.23 42.76 16.60
CA ILE A 709 35.43 43.83 17.58
C ILE A 709 34.08 44.51 17.85
N GLN A 710 33.58 44.41 19.07
CA GLN A 710 32.32 45.03 19.50
C GLN A 710 32.54 46.42 20.10
N HIS A 711 33.59 46.58 20.90
CA HIS A 711 33.93 47.86 21.52
C HIS A 711 35.42 48.13 21.38
N ALA A 712 35.76 49.40 21.19
CA ALA A 712 37.12 49.89 21.24
C ALA A 712 37.21 51.11 22.15
N SER A 713 38.31 51.24 22.87
CA SER A 713 38.63 52.43 23.65
C SER A 713 40.09 52.81 23.53
N LEU A 714 40.38 54.12 23.54
CA LEU A 714 41.73 54.67 23.59
C LEU A 714 41.89 55.38 24.93
N ASP A 715 42.78 54.89 25.79
CA ASP A 715 42.99 55.37 27.16
C ASP A 715 41.68 55.48 27.98
N GLY A 716 40.79 54.50 27.79
CA GLY A 716 39.49 54.44 28.46
C GLY A 716 38.40 55.33 27.89
N ARG A 717 38.67 56.10 26.82
CA ARG A 717 37.63 56.82 26.06
C ARG A 717 37.04 55.89 25.01
N TYR A 718 35.73 55.70 25.05
CA TYR A 718 35.00 54.90 24.08
C TYR A 718 35.15 55.49 22.67
N ILE A 719 35.47 54.63 21.72
CA ILE A 719 35.52 54.96 20.30
C ILE A 719 34.25 54.38 19.70
N ASP A 720 33.48 55.23 19.03
CA ASP A 720 32.32 54.77 18.29
C ASP A 720 32.79 53.91 17.13
N VAL A 721 32.54 52.60 17.22
CA VAL A 721 32.82 51.63 16.18
C VAL A 721 31.57 51.57 15.31
N GLU A 722 31.26 52.67 14.59
CA GLU A 722 30.12 52.68 13.67
C GLU A 722 30.38 51.64 12.57
N THR A 723 29.49 50.64 12.50
CA THR A 723 29.49 49.51 11.55
C THR A 723 30.73 48.61 11.62
N ALA A 724 30.57 47.47 12.29
CA ALA A 724 31.36 46.24 12.22
C ALA A 724 32.76 46.37 11.60
N CYS A 725 33.76 46.61 12.44
CA CYS A 725 35.13 46.36 12.05
C CYS A 725 35.38 44.85 12.00
N ASP A 726 35.26 44.26 10.82
CA ASP A 726 35.64 42.87 10.58
C ASP A 726 37.17 42.75 10.75
N HIS A 727 37.58 42.39 11.96
CA HIS A 727 38.96 42.23 12.42
C HIS A 727 39.85 43.48 12.42
N ALA A 728 39.45 44.59 11.78
CA ALA A 728 40.26 45.81 11.72
C ALA A 728 39.43 47.09 11.75
N CYS A 729 39.81 48.03 12.62
CA CYS A 729 39.24 49.37 12.68
C CYS A 729 40.27 50.44 12.29
N THR A 730 39.75 51.58 11.86
CA THR A 730 40.55 52.79 11.68
C THR A 730 39.95 53.93 12.48
N ILE A 731 40.79 54.62 13.25
CA ILE A 731 40.40 55.77 14.07
C ILE A 731 41.34 56.95 13.79
N THR A 732 40.84 58.16 13.98
CA THR A 732 41.66 59.37 13.86
C THR A 732 42.05 59.86 15.26
N SER A 733 43.32 59.72 15.64
CA SER A 733 43.88 60.24 16.88
C SER A 733 45.34 60.70 16.71
N HIS A 734 45.62 61.92 17.15
CA HIS A 734 46.98 62.48 17.23
C HIS A 734 47.72 62.06 18.50
N GLU A 735 47.01 61.56 19.50
CA GLU A 735 47.57 61.12 20.77
C GLU A 735 48.03 59.65 20.64
N GLY A 736 49.14 59.30 21.31
CA GLY A 736 49.43 57.90 21.64
C GLY A 736 48.56 57.47 22.80
N GLY A 737 48.48 56.17 23.05
CA GLY A 737 47.65 55.65 24.13
C GLY A 737 47.49 54.14 24.08
N ALA A 738 46.95 53.57 25.15
CA ALA A 738 46.55 52.17 25.19
C ALA A 738 45.22 52.01 24.46
N ILE A 739 45.24 51.34 23.30
CA ILE A 739 44.01 50.84 22.69
C ILE A 739 43.63 49.56 23.40
N LEU A 740 42.38 49.48 23.84
CA LEU A 740 41.74 48.28 24.35
C LEU A 740 40.52 47.99 23.47
N VAL A 741 40.48 46.81 22.88
CA VAL A 741 39.33 46.29 22.15
C VAL A 741 38.71 45.13 22.91
N THR A 742 37.39 44.99 22.83
CA THR A 742 36.67 43.83 23.36
C THR A 742 35.81 43.20 22.28
N ASN A 743 35.77 41.87 22.23
CA ASN A 743 34.91 41.13 21.31
C ASN A 743 33.54 40.81 21.95
N ALA A 744 32.67 40.15 21.18
CA ALA A 744 31.33 39.74 21.64
C ALA A 744 31.32 38.70 22.77
N TRP A 745 32.47 38.07 23.04
CA TRP A 745 32.64 36.98 24.01
C TRP A 745 33.30 37.43 25.32
N GLY A 746 33.51 38.74 25.49
CA GLY A 746 34.21 39.31 26.64
C GLY A 746 35.74 39.20 26.59
N GLY A 747 36.30 38.64 25.51
CA GLY A 747 37.73 38.66 25.24
C GLY A 747 38.23 40.08 24.99
N THR A 748 39.44 40.37 25.48
CA THR A 748 40.03 41.71 25.42
C THR A 748 41.37 41.66 24.72
N ALA A 749 41.69 42.61 23.84
CA ALA A 749 43.05 42.75 23.31
C ALA A 749 43.51 44.18 23.48
N SER A 750 44.77 44.37 23.87
CA SER A 750 45.31 45.71 24.08
C SER A 750 46.68 45.90 23.47
N HIS A 751 46.94 47.13 23.04
CA HIS A 751 48.23 47.53 22.48
C HIS A 751 48.48 48.99 22.82
N VAL A 752 49.70 49.29 23.26
CA VAL A 752 50.12 50.66 23.55
C VAL A 752 50.72 51.24 22.28
N ILE A 753 50.07 52.28 21.76
CA ILE A 753 50.55 53.02 20.60
C ILE A 753 51.45 54.14 21.10
N GLU A 754 52.71 54.11 20.67
CA GLU A 754 53.63 55.20 20.92
C GLU A 754 53.06 56.51 20.34
N GLN A 755 53.12 57.56 21.14
CA GLN A 755 52.75 58.90 20.68
C GLN A 755 53.59 59.19 19.43
N ALA A 756 52.93 59.59 18.35
CA ALA A 756 53.65 60.02 17.16
C ALA A 756 54.66 61.06 17.61
N GLU A 757 55.96 60.77 17.48
CA GLU A 757 56.96 61.81 17.64
C GLU A 757 56.48 62.95 16.75
N PRO A 758 56.31 64.17 17.29
CA PRO A 758 55.83 65.27 16.50
C PRO A 758 56.73 65.32 15.29
N ARG A 759 56.19 64.99 14.11
CA ARG A 759 56.88 65.26 12.87
C ARG A 759 57.06 66.76 12.93
N VAL A 760 58.28 67.18 13.29
CA VAL A 760 58.74 68.52 13.02
C VAL A 760 58.35 68.73 11.58
N PRO A 761 57.43 69.67 11.29
CA PRO A 761 57.01 69.93 9.93
C PRO A 761 58.29 69.97 9.07
N PRO A 762 58.35 69.29 7.91
CA PRO A 762 59.48 69.41 7.00
C PRO A 762 59.85 70.86 6.65
N ASP A 763 59.02 71.80 7.05
CA ASP A 763 59.10 73.25 6.97
C ASP A 763 60.27 73.87 7.79
N ALA A 764 61.02 73.11 8.59
CA ALA A 764 62.26 73.61 9.20
C ALA A 764 63.54 73.38 8.35
N TYR A 765 63.45 72.64 7.24
CA TYR A 765 64.53 72.55 6.23
C TYR A 765 64.04 72.58 4.77
N GLY A 766 62.78 73.00 4.54
CA GLY A 766 62.15 73.01 3.21
C GLY A 766 62.27 74.30 2.40
N THR A 767 62.85 75.40 2.90
CA THR A 767 62.88 76.68 2.16
C THR A 767 64.10 76.89 1.25
N ILE A 768 64.94 75.87 1.03
CA ILE A 768 66.09 75.99 0.10
C ILE A 768 65.83 75.34 -1.27
N SER A 769 64.98 74.32 -1.42
CA SER A 769 64.79 73.66 -2.73
C SER A 769 63.79 74.38 -3.65
N GLU A 770 62.74 75.02 -3.12
CA GLU A 770 61.79 75.78 -3.95
C GLU A 770 62.34 77.15 -4.40
N ASN A 771 63.25 77.74 -3.62
CA ASN A 771 63.98 78.93 -4.04
C ASN A 771 65.03 78.64 -5.12
N ILE A 772 65.60 77.43 -5.19
CA ILE A 772 66.56 77.09 -6.26
C ILE A 772 65.84 76.95 -7.61
N TRP A 773 64.64 76.37 -7.66
CA TRP A 773 63.87 76.30 -8.91
C TRP A 773 63.30 77.65 -9.32
N ALA A 774 62.89 78.51 -8.37
CA ALA A 774 62.47 79.88 -8.68
C ALA A 774 63.65 80.77 -9.16
N ILE A 775 64.84 80.65 -8.55
CA ILE A 775 66.06 81.36 -8.99
C ILE A 775 66.55 80.79 -10.33
N ALA A 776 66.47 79.48 -10.56
CA ALA A 776 66.79 78.87 -11.85
C ALA A 776 65.80 79.27 -12.95
N TYR A 777 64.51 79.41 -12.65
CA TYR A 777 63.50 79.92 -13.60
C TYR A 777 63.72 81.41 -13.90
N VAL A 778 64.04 82.24 -12.92
CA VAL A 778 64.34 83.67 -13.12
C VAL A 778 65.66 83.83 -13.89
N ALA A 779 66.68 83.01 -13.62
CA ALA A 779 67.93 83.00 -14.37
C ALA A 779 67.75 82.47 -15.81
N ALA A 780 66.98 81.40 -16.02
CA ALA A 780 66.68 80.86 -17.34
C ALA A 780 65.80 81.82 -18.17
N ALA A 781 64.79 82.46 -17.55
CA ALA A 781 64.00 83.50 -18.18
C ALA A 781 64.84 84.74 -18.50
N GLY A 782 65.76 85.13 -17.62
CA GLY A 782 66.73 86.21 -17.87
C GLY A 782 67.70 85.91 -19.02
N ILE A 783 68.20 84.67 -19.11
CA ILE A 783 69.07 84.22 -20.21
C ILE A 783 68.28 84.12 -21.51
N ALA A 784 67.07 83.57 -21.50
CA ALA A 784 66.20 83.52 -22.67
C ALA A 784 65.84 84.93 -23.17
N MET A 785 65.50 85.85 -22.26
CA MET A 785 65.21 87.24 -22.61
C MET A 785 66.46 87.96 -23.11
N TYR A 786 67.65 87.70 -22.56
CA TYR A 786 68.91 88.21 -23.08
C TYR A 786 69.24 87.66 -24.49
N VAL A 787 68.99 86.37 -24.75
CA VAL A 787 69.17 85.76 -26.07
C VAL A 787 68.16 86.33 -27.08
N ILE A 788 66.91 86.55 -26.69
CA ILE A 788 65.89 87.18 -27.53
C ILE A 788 66.26 88.64 -27.82
N ILE A 789 66.72 89.41 -26.84
CA ILE A 789 67.19 90.79 -27.04
C ILE A 789 68.41 90.82 -27.96
N LYS A 790 69.35 89.87 -27.81
CA LYS A 790 70.56 89.78 -28.65
C LYS A 790 70.26 89.28 -30.07
N ALA A 791 69.28 88.40 -30.23
CA ALA A 791 68.77 87.94 -31.52
C ALA A 791 67.96 89.03 -32.22
N ALA A 792 67.12 89.78 -31.50
CA ALA A 792 66.41 90.95 -32.01
C ALA A 792 67.38 92.07 -32.40
N ALA A 793 68.45 92.29 -31.63
CA ALA A 793 69.51 93.24 -31.99
C ALA A 793 70.37 92.79 -33.19
N ARG A 794 70.46 91.49 -33.47
CA ARG A 794 71.07 90.94 -34.70
C ARG A 794 70.11 91.05 -35.89
N ALA A 795 68.86 90.64 -35.73
CA ALA A 795 67.83 90.76 -36.78
C ALA A 795 67.59 92.23 -37.17
N ALA A 796 67.66 93.17 -36.22
CA ALA A 796 67.56 94.60 -36.52
C ALA A 796 68.78 95.16 -37.27
N ARG A 797 69.96 94.51 -37.19
CA ARG A 797 71.14 94.83 -38.03
C ARG A 797 71.05 94.16 -39.40
N ASP A 798 70.57 92.91 -39.46
CA ASP A 798 70.44 92.19 -40.73
C ASP A 798 69.30 92.77 -41.61
N VAL A 799 68.31 93.45 -41.00
CA VAL A 799 67.25 94.20 -41.71
C VAL A 799 67.69 95.61 -42.13
N SER A 800 68.79 96.17 -41.59
CA SER A 800 69.33 97.45 -42.08
C SER A 800 70.20 97.32 -43.33
N ASP A 801 70.64 96.09 -43.67
CA ASP A 801 71.63 95.85 -44.72
C ASP A 801 71.09 95.04 -45.93
N ALA A 802 69.78 94.82 -46.01
CA ALA A 802 69.15 94.10 -47.13
C ALA A 802 68.47 95.06 -48.13
N GLU A 803 69.23 95.51 -49.14
CA GLU A 803 68.68 96.10 -50.36
C GLU A 803 67.99 95.06 -51.26
N PRO A 804 66.98 95.47 -52.07
CA PRO A 804 66.03 94.56 -52.70
C PRO A 804 66.48 94.08 -54.09
N ALA A 805 66.34 92.78 -54.35
CA ALA A 805 66.41 92.18 -55.69
C ALA A 805 65.45 90.97 -55.71
N GLU A 806 64.30 91.07 -56.38
CA GLU A 806 64.03 90.76 -57.79
C GLU A 806 63.44 89.35 -58.00
N GLN A 807 62.15 89.35 -58.35
CA GLN A 807 61.45 88.57 -59.38
C GLN A 807 61.77 87.09 -59.66
N GLY A 808 60.69 86.28 -59.72
CA GLY A 808 60.56 85.12 -60.61
C GLY A 808 59.82 83.96 -59.95
N ARG A 809 58.49 83.84 -60.10
CA ARG A 809 57.78 82.99 -61.10
C ARG A 809 58.12 81.49 -61.01
N GLY A 810 57.10 80.70 -60.67
CA GLY A 810 57.07 79.24 -60.75
C GLY A 810 55.97 78.69 -59.87
#